data_AF-A0A0Q6KG51-F1
#
_entry.id   AF-A0A0Q6KG51-F1
#
_cell.length_a   1.000
_cell.length_b   1.000
_cell.length_c   1.000
_cell.angle_alpha   90.00
_cell.angle_beta   90.00
_cell.angle_gamma   90.00
#
_symmetry.space_group_name_H-M   'P 1'
#
loop_
_entity.id
_entity.type
_entity.pdbx_description
1 polymer ?
#
loop_
_entity_poly.entity_id
_entity_poly.type
_entity_poly.pdbx_seq_one_letter_code
_entity_poly.pdbx_strand_id
1 'polypeptide(L)'
;MTLTDTGSSSSWAATQLVRPGLRRNPRRAHLLVSTVLGKHIPVDPDVVVSAGEELAALVASAVGGSDVDVLGFAETATGLGHTVATALGAHCYLHSTRRTVPGMTVHGEFEEGHSHATDHLLMPTSPDLLDGDLPLILVDDEISTGATALDALRQIHSSAGRTHYVIASLVDMRTAEHLTAAEAVATELGIRIDNVSLAQGSVELAPGLVETVLALPDPQFNPVAALPGSVRRIDAQWPATLPDGGRHGFLRSDAAGFDIAIDAVAETVDAALADSTSVVVIGHEELMYLPLRLAATLQKRGHTALFQTTTRSPAYVADVPGYPLRRGFEFTAPEDESALRYLYNASAPDDATLILVADAPADTDALASAADTLAASGADVVLVVLTGADPIALELSRRARPLRGPEFGSYAAEEVTWLLKDLSSVSLEAEVDEREKAIQAGTAHYAESLPVEYQPDLAYRELFEKVLQESASRLAVAVGTVTEVVLAERGHDIVLASLARAGTPVGILMRRWAFAAHGIEIPHYAVSIVRDRGIDSVALRYLADHHDSRSVVFVDGWTGKGAIARELTAALREFPGAEFDDDLAVLADPGNCARTYGTRDDFLIASACLNSTVSGLVSRTVLNDSLIRPGDFHGAKYYADLAPDDVSRHLLDTVAARFDDVRDEVDASVAAVLGSDRAPTWSGWASVEKVREEYGISHVNFVKPGVGETTRVLLRRVPWRVLVRDADAPEHEHIRMLAAARGVPVDVVPDLAYSCMGLIKNVSSGEAS
;
A
#
# COMPACT_ATOMS: atom_id res chain seq x y z
N MET A 1 -26.31 8.38 42.50
CA MET A 1 -24.99 8.75 41.94
C MET A 1 -24.99 10.24 41.74
N THR A 2 -23.94 10.92 42.18
CA THR A 2 -23.77 12.36 42.01
C THR A 2 -22.55 12.60 41.12
N LEU A 3 -22.73 13.40 40.07
CA LEU A 3 -21.65 13.86 39.20
C LEU A 3 -21.37 15.32 39.53
N THR A 4 -20.12 15.66 39.82
CA THR A 4 -19.69 17.02 40.18
C THR A 4 -18.60 17.48 39.23
N ASP A 5 -18.74 18.68 38.68
CA ASP A 5 -17.69 19.32 37.89
C ASP A 5 -16.54 19.76 38.81
N THR A 6 -15.30 19.39 38.48
CA THR A 6 -14.11 19.71 39.27
C THR A 6 -13.09 20.57 38.51
N GLY A 7 -13.20 20.62 37.18
CA GLY A 7 -12.37 21.44 36.30
C GLY A 7 -12.84 21.39 34.85
N SER A 8 -12.25 22.24 34.01
CA SER A 8 -12.38 22.14 32.55
C SER A 8 -11.13 22.67 31.86
N SER A 9 -10.78 22.05 30.73
CA SER A 9 -9.75 22.54 29.81
C SER A 9 -10.35 23.05 28.49
N SER A 10 -11.67 23.09 28.39
CA SER A 10 -12.41 23.46 27.17
C SER A 10 -13.61 24.36 27.51
N SER A 11 -14.53 24.53 26.55
CA SER A 11 -15.81 25.20 26.80
C SER A 11 -16.85 24.33 27.54
N TRP A 12 -16.55 23.05 27.71
CA TRP A 12 -17.46 22.05 28.25
C TRP A 12 -17.28 21.82 29.76
N ALA A 13 -18.38 21.56 30.45
CA ALA A 13 -18.40 20.96 31.78
C ALA A 13 -18.65 19.45 31.69
N ALA A 14 -18.20 18.68 32.68
CA ALA A 14 -18.41 17.23 32.70
C ALA A 14 -19.90 16.87 32.72
N THR A 15 -20.72 17.66 33.43
CA THR A 15 -22.19 17.53 33.45
C THR A 15 -22.87 17.81 32.11
N GLN A 16 -22.20 18.49 31.16
CA GLN A 16 -22.69 18.68 29.79
C GLN A 16 -22.30 17.53 28.86
N LEU A 17 -21.16 16.88 29.11
CA LEU A 17 -20.60 15.80 28.29
C LEU A 17 -21.15 14.41 28.65
N VAL A 18 -21.49 14.19 29.93
CA VAL A 18 -21.99 12.89 30.42
C VAL A 18 -23.14 13.06 31.40
N ARG A 19 -24.04 12.06 31.43
CA ARG A 19 -25.16 11.98 32.37
C ARG A 19 -25.12 10.68 33.18
N PRO A 20 -25.51 10.72 34.47
CA PRO A 20 -25.67 9.52 35.28
C PRO A 20 -26.68 8.52 34.68
N GLY A 21 -26.21 7.32 34.36
CA GLY A 21 -27.00 6.16 33.99
C GLY A 21 -26.74 4.97 34.93
N LEU A 22 -27.53 3.92 34.75
CA LEU A 22 -27.41 2.68 35.52
C LEU A 22 -27.22 1.49 34.60
N ARG A 23 -26.61 0.43 35.12
CA ARG A 23 -26.51 -0.89 34.47
C ARG A 23 -26.72 -2.00 35.47
N ARG A 24 -27.36 -3.10 35.07
CA ARG A 24 -27.55 -4.26 35.96
C ARG A 24 -26.30 -5.14 35.93
N ASN A 25 -25.32 -4.76 36.74
CA ASN A 25 -24.08 -5.51 36.88
C ASN A 25 -23.72 -5.65 38.37
N PRO A 26 -23.42 -6.87 38.85
CA PRO A 26 -23.20 -7.14 40.27
C PRO A 26 -21.88 -6.58 40.82
N ARG A 27 -20.99 -6.06 39.97
CA ARG A 27 -19.72 -5.44 40.37
C ARG A 27 -19.73 -3.92 40.23
N ARG A 28 -20.43 -3.38 39.23
CA ARG A 28 -20.44 -1.94 38.93
C ARG A 28 -21.78 -1.53 38.32
N ALA A 29 -22.66 -0.92 39.12
CA ALA A 29 -24.02 -0.58 38.72
C ALA A 29 -24.19 0.83 38.10
N HIS A 30 -23.12 1.65 38.10
CA HIS A 30 -23.14 2.97 37.50
C HIS A 30 -22.64 2.96 36.05
N LEU A 31 -23.11 3.92 35.26
CA LEU A 31 -22.71 4.19 33.88
C LEU A 31 -22.68 5.72 33.67
N LEU A 32 -21.67 6.24 32.98
CA LEU A 32 -21.68 7.60 32.47
C LEU A 32 -22.14 7.58 31.01
N VAL A 33 -23.31 8.15 30.76
CA VAL A 33 -23.91 8.17 29.43
C VAL A 33 -23.44 9.43 28.71
N SER A 34 -22.58 9.28 27.70
CA SER A 34 -22.17 10.40 26.86
C SER A 34 -23.37 11.03 26.15
N THR A 35 -23.42 12.35 26.16
CA THR A 35 -24.40 13.19 25.46
C THR A 35 -23.90 13.68 24.11
N VAL A 36 -22.64 13.40 23.77
CA VAL A 36 -21.96 13.95 22.58
C VAL A 36 -21.40 12.91 21.63
N LEU A 37 -21.34 11.61 22.01
CA LEU A 37 -20.71 10.57 21.19
C LEU A 37 -21.66 9.71 20.35
N GLY A 38 -22.98 9.88 20.46
CA GLY A 38 -23.91 9.02 19.75
C GLY A 38 -23.99 7.58 20.29
N LYS A 39 -23.35 7.25 21.43
CA LYS A 39 -23.28 5.84 21.88
C LYS A 39 -24.61 5.28 22.37
N HIS A 40 -25.33 6.05 23.19
CA HIS A 40 -26.61 5.63 23.79
C HIS A 40 -27.77 6.60 23.49
N ILE A 41 -27.47 7.75 22.91
CA ILE A 41 -28.43 8.81 22.60
C ILE A 41 -28.12 9.23 21.16
N PRO A 42 -29.10 9.38 20.27
CA PRO A 42 -28.89 10.01 18.97
C PRO A 42 -28.35 11.44 19.13
N VAL A 43 -27.25 11.76 18.45
CA VAL A 43 -26.58 13.07 18.54
C VAL A 43 -26.41 13.66 17.15
N ASP A 44 -26.48 14.98 17.05
CA ASP A 44 -26.14 15.69 15.81
C ASP A 44 -24.67 15.40 15.43
N PRO A 45 -24.36 14.84 14.25
CA PRO A 45 -23.00 14.52 13.85
C PRO A 45 -22.02 15.69 14.00
N ASP A 46 -22.45 16.95 13.81
CA ASP A 46 -21.60 18.12 14.00
C ASP A 46 -21.14 18.29 15.45
N VAL A 47 -21.96 17.91 16.43
CA VAL A 47 -21.60 17.93 17.86
C VAL A 47 -20.53 16.88 18.16
N VAL A 48 -20.63 15.69 17.56
CA VAL A 48 -19.65 14.62 17.73
C VAL A 48 -18.30 15.05 17.17
N VAL A 49 -18.30 15.60 15.94
CA VAL A 49 -17.09 16.09 15.27
C VAL A 49 -16.47 17.24 16.06
N SER A 50 -17.27 18.22 16.50
CA SER A 50 -16.78 19.37 17.27
C SER A 50 -16.12 18.95 18.59
N ALA A 51 -16.69 17.96 19.30
CA ALA A 51 -16.08 17.43 20.52
C ALA A 51 -14.71 16.77 20.24
N GLY A 52 -14.58 16.05 19.12
CA GLY A 52 -13.32 15.50 18.65
C GLY A 52 -12.29 16.57 18.27
N GLU A 53 -12.71 17.63 17.57
CA GLU A 53 -11.86 18.76 17.18
C GLU A 53 -11.36 19.56 18.39
N GLU A 54 -12.22 19.84 19.37
CA GLU A 54 -11.81 20.50 20.62
C GLU A 54 -10.79 19.65 21.39
N LEU A 55 -10.98 18.32 21.42
CA LEU A 55 -10.03 17.41 22.07
C LEU A 55 -8.70 17.35 21.30
N ALA A 56 -8.77 17.33 19.96
CA ALA A 56 -7.59 17.40 19.09
C ALA A 56 -6.80 18.69 19.31
N ALA A 57 -7.44 19.84 19.53
CA ALA A 57 -6.75 21.09 19.82
C ALA A 57 -5.93 21.01 21.13
N LEU A 58 -6.45 20.35 22.16
CA LEU A 58 -5.72 20.11 23.40
C LEU A 58 -4.54 19.16 23.18
N VAL A 59 -4.75 18.09 22.41
CA VAL A 59 -3.68 17.15 22.03
C VAL A 59 -2.57 17.87 21.26
N ALA A 60 -2.90 18.68 20.25
CA ALA A 60 -1.96 19.44 19.44
C ALA A 60 -1.08 20.36 20.30
N SER A 61 -1.67 20.99 21.32
CA SER A 61 -0.93 21.79 22.30
C SER A 61 0.02 20.96 23.15
N ALA A 62 -0.35 19.73 23.52
CA ALA A 62 0.48 18.86 24.35
C ALA A 62 1.72 18.33 23.59
N VAL A 63 1.57 18.03 22.29
CA VAL A 63 2.64 17.50 21.41
C VAL A 63 3.44 18.57 20.67
N GLY A 64 3.09 19.85 20.84
CA GLY A 64 3.86 20.97 20.28
C GLY A 64 3.93 21.00 18.75
N GLY A 65 2.88 20.50 18.07
CA GLY A 65 2.81 20.47 16.60
C GLY A 65 3.59 19.32 15.93
N SER A 66 4.07 18.35 16.70
CA SER A 66 4.64 17.11 16.17
C SER A 66 3.57 16.31 15.40
N ASP A 67 3.98 15.58 14.36
CA ASP A 67 3.15 14.50 13.79
C ASP A 67 2.88 13.44 14.85
N VAL A 68 1.73 12.77 14.80
CA VAL A 68 1.25 11.85 15.84
C VAL A 68 0.61 10.60 15.26
N ASP A 69 0.67 9.52 16.03
CA ASP A 69 -0.18 8.34 15.85
C ASP A 69 -1.30 8.36 16.89
N VAL A 70 -2.50 7.92 16.54
CA VAL A 70 -3.67 7.92 17.44
C VAL A 70 -4.22 6.50 17.57
N LEU A 71 -4.46 6.07 18.81
CA LEU A 71 -5.08 4.79 19.15
C LEU A 71 -6.37 5.00 19.94
N GLY A 72 -7.51 4.62 19.36
CA GLY A 72 -8.81 4.62 20.05
C GLY A 72 -9.09 3.31 20.80
N PHE A 73 -9.75 3.40 21.95
CA PHE A 73 -10.20 2.21 22.69
C PHE A 73 -11.62 1.76 22.29
N ALA A 74 -11.75 0.47 21.98
CA ALA A 74 -13.04 -0.12 21.71
C ALA A 74 -13.88 -0.27 22.99
N GLU A 75 -15.15 0.09 22.98
CA GLU A 75 -15.96 0.34 21.78
C GLU A 75 -16.20 1.84 21.53
N THR A 76 -16.50 2.60 22.58
CA THR A 76 -17.05 3.95 22.49
C THR A 76 -16.07 4.98 21.92
N ALA A 77 -14.77 4.84 22.18
CA ALA A 77 -13.77 5.78 21.73
C ALA A 77 -13.28 5.51 20.30
N THR A 78 -13.78 4.49 19.60
CA THR A 78 -13.42 4.23 18.19
C THR A 78 -13.87 5.36 17.26
N GLY A 79 -15.03 5.98 17.52
CA GLY A 79 -15.48 7.17 16.78
C GLY A 79 -14.71 8.42 17.18
N LEU A 80 -14.59 8.66 18.50
CA LEU A 80 -13.90 9.82 19.06
C LEU A 80 -12.42 9.88 18.64
N GLY A 81 -11.70 8.77 18.78
CA GLY A 81 -10.31 8.65 18.35
C GLY A 81 -10.14 8.96 16.87
N HIS A 82 -11.07 8.54 16.03
CA HIS A 82 -11.00 8.82 14.59
C HIS A 82 -11.24 10.30 14.28
N THR A 83 -12.20 10.94 14.97
CA THR A 83 -12.41 12.39 14.83
C THR A 83 -11.20 13.19 15.29
N VAL A 84 -10.56 12.79 16.40
CA VAL A 84 -9.31 13.40 16.90
C VAL A 84 -8.19 13.22 15.87
N ALA A 85 -8.00 12.01 15.35
CA ALA A 85 -6.98 11.72 14.36
C ALA A 85 -7.17 12.50 13.06
N THR A 86 -8.42 12.62 12.59
CA THR A 86 -8.76 13.40 11.39
C THR A 86 -8.44 14.88 11.61
N ALA A 87 -8.85 15.46 12.74
CA ALA A 87 -8.60 16.86 13.07
C ALA A 87 -7.10 17.19 13.23
N LEU A 88 -6.31 16.25 13.75
CA LEU A 88 -4.85 16.37 13.85
C LEU A 88 -4.13 16.14 12.52
N GLY A 89 -4.81 15.57 11.52
CA GLY A 89 -4.15 15.00 10.34
C GLY A 89 -3.13 13.94 10.75
N ALA A 90 -3.46 13.07 11.71
CA ALA A 90 -2.55 12.06 12.25
C ALA A 90 -1.88 11.23 11.15
N HIS A 91 -0.66 10.76 11.40
CA HIS A 91 0.04 9.88 10.48
C HIS A 91 -0.74 8.56 10.30
N CYS A 92 -1.17 7.98 11.41
CA CYS A 92 -2.03 6.80 11.46
C CYS A 92 -3.08 6.91 12.58
N TYR A 93 -4.29 6.44 12.29
CA TYR A 93 -5.30 6.11 13.29
C TYR A 93 -5.52 4.60 13.35
N LEU A 94 -5.38 4.03 14.53
CA LEU A 94 -5.74 2.65 14.85
C LEU A 94 -6.80 2.67 15.94
N HIS A 95 -7.64 1.63 16.03
CA HIS A 95 -8.34 1.36 17.28
C HIS A 95 -8.25 -0.11 17.66
N SER A 96 -8.28 -0.37 18.96
CA SER A 96 -8.49 -1.73 19.44
C SER A 96 -9.84 -2.25 18.99
N THR A 97 -9.99 -3.57 18.94
CA THR A 97 -11.24 -4.25 18.61
C THR A 97 -11.45 -5.43 19.53
N ARG A 98 -12.71 -5.79 19.75
CA ARG A 98 -13.09 -7.00 20.48
C ARG A 98 -13.62 -8.07 19.54
N ARG A 99 -13.38 -7.93 18.23
CA ARG A 99 -13.74 -8.88 17.19
C ARG A 99 -12.47 -9.56 16.69
N THR A 100 -12.52 -10.87 16.51
CA THR A 100 -11.51 -11.56 15.71
C THR A 100 -11.88 -11.40 14.24
N VAL A 101 -10.89 -11.09 13.40
CA VAL A 101 -11.10 -10.99 11.95
C VAL A 101 -10.31 -12.11 11.28
N PRO A 102 -10.99 -13.10 10.65
CA PRO A 102 -10.32 -14.22 10.00
C PRO A 102 -9.25 -13.74 9.00
N GLY A 103 -8.05 -14.32 9.09
CA GLY A 103 -6.93 -13.99 8.20
C GLY A 103 -6.07 -12.81 8.65
N MET A 104 -6.53 -11.98 9.59
CA MET A 104 -5.72 -10.89 10.15
C MET A 104 -4.84 -11.37 11.31
N THR A 105 -3.64 -10.80 11.38
CA THR A 105 -2.68 -11.10 12.46
C THR A 105 -2.94 -10.16 13.64
N VAL A 106 -2.96 -10.72 14.86
CA VAL A 106 -2.98 -9.93 16.10
C VAL A 106 -1.56 -9.53 16.47
N HIS A 107 -1.33 -8.23 16.62
CA HIS A 107 -0.04 -7.63 16.95
C HIS A 107 0.07 -7.14 18.40
N GLY A 108 -1.05 -7.07 19.13
CA GLY A 108 -1.07 -6.71 20.56
C GLY A 108 -2.42 -7.02 21.21
N GLU A 109 -2.41 -7.30 22.51
CA GLU A 109 -3.58 -7.74 23.29
C GLU A 109 -3.56 -7.23 24.74
N PHE A 110 -4.50 -6.34 25.12
CA PHE A 110 -4.64 -5.86 26.50
C PHE A 110 -5.99 -6.16 27.12
N GLU A 111 -5.99 -6.27 28.46
CA GLU A 111 -7.17 -6.57 29.26
C GLU A 111 -7.76 -5.32 29.91
N GLU A 112 -9.09 -5.23 29.93
CA GLU A 112 -9.82 -4.27 30.75
C GLU A 112 -10.19 -4.94 32.08
N GLY A 113 -9.60 -4.49 33.20
CA GLY A 113 -9.59 -5.17 34.51
C GLY A 113 -10.93 -5.43 35.23
N HIS A 114 -12.09 -5.35 34.55
CA HIS A 114 -13.42 -5.46 35.13
C HIS A 114 -14.43 -6.38 34.41
N SER A 115 -14.03 -7.17 33.41
CA SER A 115 -14.90 -8.14 32.72
C SER A 115 -14.31 -9.54 32.66
N HIS A 116 -15.16 -10.58 32.74
CA HIS A 116 -14.76 -12.01 32.81
C HIS A 116 -14.37 -12.65 31.47
N ALA A 117 -14.27 -11.87 30.38
CA ALA A 117 -13.51 -12.11 29.14
C ALA A 117 -13.91 -11.07 28.07
N THR A 118 -12.96 -10.29 27.54
CA THR A 118 -12.88 -9.86 26.12
C THR A 118 -11.60 -9.05 25.94
N ASP A 119 -10.64 -9.65 25.23
CA ASP A 119 -9.31 -9.10 24.94
C ASP A 119 -9.44 -7.94 23.95
N HIS A 120 -8.86 -6.78 24.26
CA HIS A 120 -8.68 -5.73 23.26
C HIS A 120 -7.56 -6.16 22.32
N LEU A 121 -7.91 -6.43 21.07
CA LEU A 121 -6.97 -6.86 20.04
C LEU A 121 -6.52 -5.64 19.22
N LEU A 122 -5.25 -5.62 18.84
CA LEU A 122 -4.69 -4.72 17.84
C LEU A 122 -4.35 -5.53 16.58
N MET A 123 -5.03 -5.25 15.48
CA MET A 123 -4.85 -5.97 14.19
C MET A 123 -4.55 -5.00 13.03
N PRO A 124 -3.49 -4.17 13.10
CA PRO A 124 -3.10 -3.32 11.99
C PRO A 124 -2.69 -4.14 10.77
N THR A 125 -2.78 -3.56 9.56
CA THR A 125 -2.29 -4.20 8.33
C THR A 125 -0.77 -4.37 8.27
N SER A 126 -0.02 -3.69 9.15
CA SER A 126 1.42 -3.89 9.32
C SER A 126 1.82 -3.59 10.76
N PRO A 127 2.77 -4.33 11.35
CA PRO A 127 3.36 -3.95 12.64
C PRO A 127 4.02 -2.55 12.59
N ASP A 128 4.46 -2.09 11.42
CA ASP A 128 5.04 -0.76 11.24
C ASP A 128 4.05 0.38 11.57
N LEU A 129 2.76 0.10 11.64
CA LEU A 129 1.76 1.09 12.06
C LEU A 129 1.75 1.31 13.58
N LEU A 130 2.35 0.38 14.33
CA LEU A 130 2.57 0.49 15.77
C LEU A 130 4.00 0.93 16.06
N ASP A 131 4.95 0.55 15.21
CA ASP A 131 6.36 0.93 15.31
C ASP A 131 6.60 2.37 14.82
N GLY A 132 7.43 3.13 15.53
CA GLY A 132 7.74 4.51 15.18
C GLY A 132 8.16 5.39 16.36
N ASP A 133 8.60 6.61 16.07
CA ASP A 133 9.10 7.56 17.07
C ASP A 133 8.12 8.70 17.38
N LEU A 134 6.97 8.76 16.67
CA LEU A 134 5.95 9.79 16.87
C LEU A 134 5.29 9.66 18.25
N PRO A 135 4.84 10.76 18.89
CA PRO A 135 3.98 10.69 20.06
C PRO A 135 2.73 9.84 19.79
N LEU A 136 2.40 8.94 20.73
CA LEU A 136 1.20 8.10 20.65
C LEU A 136 0.08 8.66 21.52
N ILE A 137 -1.06 8.93 20.90
CA ILE A 137 -2.25 9.46 21.58
C ILE A 137 -3.22 8.32 21.86
N LEU A 138 -3.44 8.00 23.13
CA LEU A 138 -4.44 7.02 23.57
C LEU A 138 -5.75 7.75 23.84
N VAL A 139 -6.81 7.43 23.09
CA VAL A 139 -8.11 8.10 23.18
C VAL A 139 -9.14 7.18 23.81
N ASP A 140 -9.76 7.65 24.88
CA ASP A 140 -10.89 7.01 25.55
C ASP A 140 -12.07 7.99 25.71
N ASP A 141 -13.28 7.51 26.00
CA ASP A 141 -14.41 8.41 26.27
C ASP A 141 -14.39 8.93 27.72
N GLU A 142 -14.07 8.06 28.67
CA GLU A 142 -14.02 8.36 30.11
C GLU A 142 -12.77 7.76 30.77
N ILE A 143 -11.98 8.58 31.45
CA ILE A 143 -10.91 8.07 32.33
C ILE A 143 -11.38 8.07 33.78
N SER A 144 -11.54 6.88 34.36
CA SER A 144 -11.93 6.71 35.78
C SER A 144 -10.72 6.55 36.71
N THR A 145 -10.02 5.42 36.60
CA THR A 145 -8.76 5.15 37.31
C THR A 145 -7.54 5.40 36.42
N GLY A 146 -7.71 5.29 35.09
CA GLY A 146 -6.62 5.30 34.12
C GLY A 146 -5.87 3.97 34.00
N ALA A 147 -6.26 2.92 34.75
CA ALA A 147 -5.57 1.63 34.74
C ALA A 147 -5.52 1.01 33.34
N THR A 148 -6.66 0.94 32.64
CA THR A 148 -6.74 0.39 31.27
C THR A 148 -5.79 1.11 30.30
N ALA A 149 -5.78 2.45 30.33
CA ALA A 149 -4.89 3.23 29.48
C ALA A 149 -3.41 3.01 29.79
N LEU A 150 -3.05 2.92 31.08
CA LEU A 150 -1.68 2.67 31.52
C LEU A 150 -1.21 1.23 31.20
N ASP A 151 -2.10 0.25 31.31
CA ASP A 151 -1.78 -1.15 30.97
C ASP A 151 -1.62 -1.33 29.46
N ALA A 152 -2.51 -0.75 28.66
CA ALA A 152 -2.37 -0.69 27.20
C ALA A 152 -1.06 0.01 26.80
N LEU A 153 -0.73 1.15 27.44
CA LEU A 153 0.52 1.87 27.23
C LEU A 153 1.73 0.97 27.51
N ARG A 154 1.78 0.29 28.67
CA ARG A 154 2.89 -0.61 29.01
C ARG A 154 3.10 -1.71 27.98
N GLN A 155 2.00 -2.31 27.53
CA GLN A 155 2.09 -3.37 26.52
C GLN A 155 2.62 -2.86 25.19
N ILE A 156 2.06 -1.75 24.69
CA ILE A 156 2.53 -1.15 23.45
C ILE A 156 4.00 -0.72 23.59
N HIS A 157 4.37 -0.12 24.73
CA HIS A 157 5.74 0.32 24.99
C HIS A 157 6.75 -0.85 25.00
N SER A 158 6.31 -2.06 25.38
CA SER A 158 7.18 -3.24 25.43
C SER A 158 7.58 -3.76 24.05
N SER A 159 6.76 -3.52 23.02
CA SER A 159 7.00 -3.93 21.63
C SER A 159 7.42 -2.78 20.72
N ALA A 160 6.86 -1.59 20.94
CA ALA A 160 7.05 -0.38 20.14
C ALA A 160 7.10 0.87 21.07
N GLY A 161 8.24 1.02 21.75
CA GLY A 161 8.44 2.08 22.74
C GLY A 161 8.48 3.48 22.14
N ARG A 162 7.60 4.39 22.61
CA ARG A 162 7.64 5.82 22.31
C ARG A 162 8.26 6.60 23.47
N THR A 163 8.81 7.78 23.18
CA THR A 163 9.30 8.70 24.23
C THR A 163 8.19 9.58 24.83
N HIS A 164 7.07 9.71 24.12
CA HIS A 164 5.97 10.60 24.49
C HIS A 164 4.62 9.93 24.22
N TYR A 165 3.78 9.90 25.25
CA TYR A 165 2.39 9.46 25.19
C TYR A 165 1.46 10.58 25.66
N VAL A 166 0.26 10.64 25.07
CA VAL A 166 -0.82 11.51 25.54
C VAL A 166 -2.05 10.65 25.79
N ILE A 167 -2.63 10.72 26.99
CA ILE A 167 -3.92 10.11 27.31
C ILE A 167 -4.98 11.19 27.16
N ALA A 168 -5.86 11.02 26.18
CA ALA A 168 -6.90 11.97 25.79
C ALA A 168 -8.31 11.40 26.07
N SER A 169 -9.20 12.22 26.63
CA SER A 169 -10.59 11.80 26.89
C SER A 169 -11.60 12.93 26.86
N LEU A 170 -12.90 12.61 26.78
CA LEU A 170 -13.92 13.64 26.99
C LEU A 170 -13.91 14.10 28.45
N VAL A 171 -13.94 13.14 29.37
CA VAL A 171 -14.01 13.43 30.80
C VAL A 171 -12.97 12.64 31.58
N ASP A 172 -12.30 13.34 32.50
CA ASP A 172 -11.37 12.76 33.46
C ASP A 172 -11.97 12.80 34.87
N MET A 173 -12.21 11.62 35.44
CA MET A 173 -12.80 11.39 36.77
C MET A 173 -11.75 10.95 37.79
N ARG A 174 -10.45 11.03 37.45
CA ARG A 174 -9.37 10.57 38.32
C ARG A 174 -9.25 11.39 39.59
N THR A 175 -8.90 10.69 40.66
CA THR A 175 -8.49 11.29 41.93
C THR A 175 -7.00 11.67 41.86
N ALA A 176 -6.53 12.45 42.84
CA ALA A 176 -5.10 12.76 42.97
C ALA A 176 -4.22 11.50 43.11
N GLU A 177 -4.75 10.43 43.71
CA GLU A 177 -4.06 9.14 43.81
C GLU A 177 -3.85 8.50 42.44
N HIS A 178 -4.88 8.50 41.59
CA HIS A 178 -4.79 7.96 40.22
C HIS A 178 -3.82 8.76 39.35
N LEU A 179 -3.79 10.09 39.50
CA LEU A 179 -2.81 10.94 38.80
C LEU A 179 -1.38 10.63 39.24
N THR A 180 -1.15 10.46 40.55
CA THR A 180 0.16 10.06 41.10
C THR A 180 0.59 8.68 40.58
N ALA A 181 -0.35 7.74 40.41
CA ALA A 181 -0.06 6.43 39.83
C ALA A 181 0.41 6.54 38.37
N ALA A 182 -0.19 7.44 37.57
CA ALA A 182 0.25 7.68 36.19
C ALA A 182 1.67 8.29 36.12
N GLU A 183 2.00 9.23 37.01
CA GLU A 183 3.36 9.79 37.13
C GLU A 183 4.41 8.73 37.50
N ALA A 184 4.03 7.77 38.35
CA ALA A 184 4.89 6.65 38.70
C ALA A 184 5.19 5.77 37.47
N VAL A 185 4.21 5.52 36.60
CA VAL A 185 4.42 4.78 35.33
C VAL A 185 5.34 5.56 34.38
N ALA A 186 5.15 6.87 34.26
CA ALA A 186 6.02 7.71 33.44
C ALA A 186 7.48 7.63 33.91
N THR A 187 7.70 7.67 35.22
CA THR A 187 9.03 7.56 35.84
C THR A 187 9.62 6.16 35.67
N GLU A 188 8.80 5.11 35.85
CA GLU A 188 9.18 3.70 35.68
C GLU A 188 9.73 3.44 34.27
N LEU A 189 9.05 3.95 33.24
CA LEU A 189 9.39 3.71 31.84
C LEU A 189 10.36 4.75 31.26
N GLY A 190 10.64 5.85 31.97
CA GLY A 190 11.52 6.91 31.48
C GLY A 190 10.93 7.71 30.31
N ILE A 191 9.61 7.86 30.28
CA ILE A 191 8.84 8.49 29.20
C ILE A 191 8.09 9.74 29.69
N ARG A 192 7.61 10.55 28.76
CA ARG A 192 6.66 11.62 29.05
C ARG A 192 5.23 11.12 28.85
N ILE A 193 4.35 11.35 29.83
CA ILE A 193 2.90 11.12 29.72
C ILE A 193 2.18 12.45 29.99
N ASP A 194 1.49 13.01 28.99
CA ASP A 194 0.54 14.11 29.22
C ASP A 194 -0.88 13.56 29.31
N ASN A 195 -1.72 14.22 30.10
CA ASN A 195 -3.12 13.88 30.25
C ASN A 195 -3.95 15.09 29.80
N VAL A 196 -4.85 14.89 28.83
CA VAL A 196 -5.74 15.93 28.32
C VAL A 196 -7.19 15.45 28.38
N SER A 197 -8.09 16.33 28.76
CA SER A 197 -9.52 16.06 28.73
C SER A 197 -10.30 17.34 28.48
N LEU A 198 -11.47 17.23 27.85
CA LEU A 198 -12.36 18.39 27.67
C LEU A 198 -12.83 18.93 29.02
N ALA A 199 -13.20 18.04 29.95
CA ALA A 199 -13.60 18.40 31.30
C ALA A 199 -13.08 17.43 32.37
N GLN A 200 -13.02 17.91 33.62
CA GLN A 200 -12.70 17.10 34.79
C GLN A 200 -13.89 17.08 35.76
N GLY A 201 -14.13 15.91 36.36
CA GLY A 201 -15.24 15.72 37.29
C GLY A 201 -14.92 14.74 38.42
N SER A 202 -15.92 14.50 39.25
CA SER A 202 -15.91 13.41 40.23
C SER A 202 -17.27 12.73 40.29
N VAL A 203 -17.24 11.43 40.57
CA VAL A 203 -18.45 10.61 40.71
C VAL A 203 -18.53 10.05 42.12
N GLU A 204 -19.61 10.40 42.82
CA GLU A 204 -19.93 9.83 44.13
C GLU A 204 -21.05 8.80 44.01
N LEU A 205 -20.76 7.58 44.48
CA LEU A 205 -21.72 6.48 44.49
C LEU A 205 -22.38 6.39 45.86
N ALA A 206 -23.71 6.24 45.87
CA ALA A 206 -24.43 6.00 47.11
C ALA A 206 -24.05 4.61 47.68
N PRO A 207 -23.90 4.47 49.00
CA PRO A 207 -23.72 3.16 49.63
C PRO A 207 -24.88 2.23 49.24
N GLY A 208 -24.57 0.98 48.88
CA GLY A 208 -25.59 0.00 48.50
C GLY A 208 -26.19 0.19 47.09
N LEU A 209 -25.55 0.98 46.21
CA LEU A 209 -26.06 1.25 44.86
C LEU A 209 -26.27 -0.03 44.05
N VAL A 210 -25.35 -0.99 44.13
CA VAL A 210 -25.43 -2.24 43.37
C VAL A 210 -26.66 -3.04 43.79
N GLU A 211 -26.84 -3.23 45.10
CA GLU A 211 -27.98 -3.93 45.68
C GLU A 211 -29.29 -3.25 45.30
N THR A 212 -29.31 -1.91 45.32
CA THR A 212 -30.48 -1.12 44.93
C THR A 212 -30.85 -1.33 43.47
N VAL A 213 -29.87 -1.29 42.57
CA VAL A 213 -30.08 -1.46 41.12
C VAL A 213 -30.47 -2.90 40.77
N LEU A 214 -29.88 -3.89 41.44
CA LEU A 214 -30.24 -5.30 41.24
C LEU A 214 -31.68 -5.60 41.69
N ALA A 215 -32.15 -4.90 42.73
CA ALA A 215 -33.53 -5.01 43.23
C ALA A 215 -34.58 -4.30 42.37
N LEU A 216 -34.18 -3.54 41.34
CA LEU A 216 -35.13 -2.93 40.41
C LEU A 216 -35.83 -4.00 39.54
N PRO A 217 -37.06 -3.74 39.07
CA PRO A 217 -37.74 -4.60 38.10
C PRO A 217 -36.93 -4.79 36.82
N ASP A 218 -37.17 -5.91 36.14
CA ASP A 218 -36.58 -6.16 34.83
C ASP A 218 -36.97 -5.05 33.84
N PRO A 219 -36.00 -4.45 33.13
CA PRO A 219 -36.29 -3.42 32.14
C PRO A 219 -37.08 -4.02 30.98
N GLN A 220 -38.01 -3.24 30.44
CA GLN A 220 -38.73 -3.63 29.23
C GLN A 220 -37.95 -3.18 27.99
N PHE A 221 -37.44 -4.15 27.24
CA PHE A 221 -36.83 -3.94 25.93
C PHE A 221 -37.83 -4.21 24.80
N ASN A 222 -37.47 -3.81 23.58
CA ASN A 222 -38.16 -4.12 22.33
C ASN A 222 -39.62 -3.63 22.33
N PRO A 223 -39.85 -2.30 22.34
CA PRO A 223 -41.19 -1.75 22.21
C PRO A 223 -41.82 -2.21 20.89
N VAL A 224 -43.11 -2.59 20.93
CA VAL A 224 -43.88 -3.05 19.77
C VAL A 224 -45.02 -2.08 19.49
N ALA A 225 -45.08 -1.55 18.27
CA ALA A 225 -46.16 -0.68 17.81
C ALA A 225 -47.36 -1.49 17.30
N ALA A 226 -48.51 -0.82 17.12
CA ALA A 226 -49.71 -1.45 16.57
C ALA A 226 -49.53 -1.92 15.12
N LEU A 227 -48.67 -1.22 14.36
CA LEU A 227 -48.24 -1.58 13.02
C LEU A 227 -46.72 -1.56 12.99
N PRO A 228 -46.05 -2.63 12.52
CA PRO A 228 -44.60 -2.60 12.31
C PRO A 228 -44.26 -1.66 11.14
N GLY A 229 -43.08 -1.06 11.19
CA GLY A 229 -42.48 -0.36 10.07
C GLY A 229 -41.96 -1.34 9.01
N SER A 230 -41.41 -0.80 7.93
CA SER A 230 -40.81 -1.58 6.85
C SER A 230 -39.31 -1.78 7.04
N VAL A 231 -38.76 -2.85 6.48
CA VAL A 231 -37.31 -3.08 6.38
C VAL A 231 -36.90 -3.08 4.92
N ARG A 232 -35.92 -2.25 4.56
CA ARG A 232 -35.32 -2.19 3.21
C ARG A 232 -33.82 -2.42 3.32
N ARG A 233 -33.28 -3.36 2.54
CA ARG A 233 -31.84 -3.62 2.47
C ARG A 233 -31.17 -2.85 1.32
N ILE A 234 -29.96 -2.38 1.56
CA ILE A 234 -29.04 -1.77 0.57
C ILE A 234 -27.65 -2.40 0.76
N ASP A 235 -27.12 -2.99 -0.30
CA ASP A 235 -25.71 -3.42 -0.36
C ASP A 235 -24.89 -2.29 -0.98
N ALA A 236 -24.11 -1.59 -0.15
CA ALA A 236 -23.31 -0.45 -0.57
C ALA A 236 -21.88 -0.90 -0.87
N GLN A 237 -21.40 -0.62 -2.10
CA GLN A 237 -20.06 -1.00 -2.51
C GLN A 237 -19.00 -0.13 -1.81
N TRP A 238 -17.95 -0.78 -1.31
CA TRP A 238 -16.78 -0.17 -0.69
C TRP A 238 -15.50 -0.68 -1.37
N PRO A 239 -14.51 0.18 -1.66
CA PRO A 239 -13.26 -0.27 -2.29
C PRO A 239 -12.48 -1.25 -1.41
N ALA A 240 -12.02 -2.37 -2.00
CA ALA A 240 -11.38 -3.45 -1.25
C ALA A 240 -10.07 -3.06 -0.55
N THR A 241 -9.31 -2.14 -1.15
CA THR A 241 -8.02 -1.67 -0.64
C THR A 241 -8.13 -0.35 0.15
N LEU A 242 -9.34 0.04 0.56
CA LEU A 242 -9.59 1.25 1.34
C LEU A 242 -10.13 0.88 2.72
N PRO A 243 -9.55 1.38 3.83
CA PRO A 243 -10.07 1.09 5.16
C PRO A 243 -11.47 1.72 5.35
N ASP A 244 -12.39 0.95 5.92
CA ASP A 244 -13.73 1.38 6.34
C ASP A 244 -13.74 2.04 7.74
N GLY A 245 -12.60 2.01 8.43
CA GLY A 245 -12.38 2.59 9.74
C GLY A 245 -10.94 2.38 10.23
N GLY A 246 -10.71 2.64 11.52
CA GLY A 246 -9.38 2.52 12.12
C GLY A 246 -8.98 1.10 12.53
N ARG A 247 -9.84 0.08 12.38
CA ARG A 247 -9.62 -1.27 12.94
C ARG A 247 -8.30 -1.89 12.48
N HIS A 248 -7.95 -1.67 11.22
CA HIS A 248 -6.75 -2.21 10.58
C HIS A 248 -5.70 -1.13 10.26
N GLY A 249 -5.87 0.08 10.81
CA GLY A 249 -5.04 1.24 10.54
C GLY A 249 -5.57 2.08 9.38
N PHE A 250 -5.80 3.36 9.65
CA PHE A 250 -6.22 4.39 8.72
C PHE A 250 -5.09 5.40 8.59
N LEU A 251 -4.47 5.48 7.41
CA LEU A 251 -3.35 6.37 7.13
C LEU A 251 -3.86 7.74 6.68
N ARG A 252 -3.04 8.78 6.89
CA ARG A 252 -3.30 10.12 6.34
C ARG A 252 -3.65 10.10 4.84
N SER A 253 -2.99 9.22 4.07
CA SER A 253 -3.21 9.05 2.62
C SER A 253 -4.59 8.51 2.26
N ASP A 254 -5.27 7.81 3.18
CA ASP A 254 -6.56 7.17 2.91
C ASP A 254 -7.73 8.17 2.95
N ALA A 255 -7.54 9.35 3.56
CA ALA A 255 -8.59 10.32 3.80
C ALA A 255 -9.35 10.74 2.53
N ALA A 256 -8.63 11.03 1.44
CA ALA A 256 -9.25 11.46 0.19
C ALA A 256 -10.08 10.32 -0.45
N GLY A 257 -9.55 9.09 -0.45
CA GLY A 257 -10.28 7.92 -0.94
C GLY A 257 -11.51 7.60 -0.10
N PHE A 258 -11.39 7.73 1.22
CA PHE A 258 -12.48 7.57 2.18
C PHE A 258 -13.61 8.58 1.92
N ASP A 259 -13.29 9.86 1.76
CA ASP A 259 -14.29 10.89 1.50
C ASP A 259 -15.06 10.63 0.20
N ILE A 260 -14.36 10.23 -0.87
CA ILE A 260 -14.99 9.84 -2.15
C ILE A 260 -15.91 8.63 -1.96
N ALA A 261 -15.45 7.59 -1.24
CA ALA A 261 -16.23 6.39 -1.00
C ALA A 261 -17.49 6.68 -0.15
N ILE A 262 -17.37 7.53 0.89
CA ILE A 262 -18.51 7.99 1.68
C ILE A 262 -19.54 8.72 0.83
N ASP A 263 -19.11 9.59 -0.08
CA ASP A 263 -20.03 10.33 -0.93
C ASP A 263 -20.82 9.40 -1.88
N ALA A 264 -20.19 8.33 -2.38
CA ALA A 264 -20.83 7.30 -3.18
C ALA A 264 -21.82 6.42 -2.39
N VAL A 265 -21.45 6.03 -1.16
CA VAL A 265 -22.37 5.33 -0.25
C VAL A 265 -23.56 6.22 0.09
N ALA A 266 -23.31 7.50 0.39
CA ALA A 266 -24.36 8.46 0.70
C ALA A 266 -25.31 8.68 -0.48
N GLU A 267 -24.82 8.76 -1.71
CA GLU A 267 -25.66 8.82 -2.92
C GLU A 267 -26.56 7.58 -3.05
N THR A 268 -26.02 6.40 -2.80
CA THR A 268 -26.78 5.13 -2.85
C THR A 268 -27.89 5.08 -1.80
N VAL A 269 -27.59 5.55 -0.57
CA VAL A 269 -28.55 5.59 0.54
C VAL A 269 -29.61 6.67 0.32
N ASP A 270 -29.21 7.88 -0.10
CA ASP A 270 -30.08 9.02 -0.39
C ASP A 270 -31.16 8.67 -1.42
N ALA A 271 -30.79 7.95 -2.49
CA ALA A 271 -31.72 7.47 -3.51
C ALA A 271 -32.81 6.51 -2.98
N ALA A 272 -32.64 5.97 -1.77
CA ALA A 272 -33.61 5.10 -1.12
C ALA A 272 -34.52 5.82 -0.13
N LEU A 273 -34.23 7.08 0.22
CA LEU A 273 -34.96 7.90 1.17
C LEU A 273 -35.97 8.80 0.47
N ALA A 274 -36.98 9.27 1.21
CA ALA A 274 -37.84 10.35 0.74
C ALA A 274 -37.19 11.72 1.01
N ASP A 275 -37.50 12.71 0.18
CA ASP A 275 -36.96 14.07 0.31
C ASP A 275 -37.14 14.63 1.73
N SER A 276 -36.09 15.21 2.30
CA SER A 276 -36.10 15.88 3.62
C SER A 276 -36.55 15.00 4.80
N THR A 277 -36.33 13.68 4.72
CA THR A 277 -36.65 12.73 5.80
C THR A 277 -35.80 12.96 7.05
N SER A 278 -36.40 12.72 8.24
CA SER A 278 -35.67 12.63 9.50
C SER A 278 -35.08 11.23 9.67
N VAL A 279 -33.78 11.11 9.86
CA VAL A 279 -33.09 9.82 9.94
C VAL A 279 -32.18 9.72 11.17
N VAL A 280 -32.01 8.50 11.68
CA VAL A 280 -30.97 8.18 12.67
C VAL A 280 -30.06 7.14 12.05
N VAL A 281 -28.83 7.54 11.73
CA VAL A 281 -27.80 6.65 11.19
C VAL A 281 -27.11 5.94 12.35
N ILE A 282 -27.25 4.62 12.40
CA ILE A 282 -26.83 3.76 13.48
C ILE A 282 -25.67 2.89 13.01
N GLY A 283 -24.47 3.14 13.53
CA GLY A 283 -23.33 2.25 13.33
C GLY A 283 -23.41 0.99 14.19
N HIS A 284 -23.00 -0.14 13.63
CA HIS A 284 -22.93 -1.38 14.38
C HIS A 284 -21.64 -1.46 15.23
N GLU A 285 -21.81 -1.33 16.55
CA GLU A 285 -20.77 -1.41 17.59
C GLU A 285 -19.57 -0.46 17.39
N GLU A 286 -18.44 -0.99 16.92
CA GLU A 286 -17.16 -0.31 16.73
C GLU A 286 -17.05 0.36 15.35
N LEU A 287 -17.99 0.10 14.43
CA LEU A 287 -18.11 0.83 13.16
C LEU A 287 -18.79 2.18 13.43
N MET A 288 -18.05 3.12 14.03
CA MET A 288 -18.61 4.41 14.47
C MET A 288 -18.35 5.56 13.49
N TYR A 289 -17.11 5.71 12.99
CA TYR A 289 -16.72 6.88 12.21
C TYR A 289 -17.38 6.95 10.83
N LEU A 290 -17.46 5.82 10.11
CA LEU A 290 -18.11 5.78 8.81
C LEU A 290 -19.60 6.16 8.89
N PRO A 291 -20.42 5.61 9.81
CA PRO A 291 -21.81 6.01 9.94
C PRO A 291 -21.98 7.45 10.46
N LEU A 292 -21.04 7.96 11.27
CA LEU A 292 -20.98 9.39 11.63
C LEU A 292 -20.81 10.26 10.39
N ARG A 293 -19.86 9.91 9.52
CA ARG A 293 -19.60 10.62 8.26
C ARG A 293 -20.78 10.51 7.29
N LEU A 294 -21.42 9.35 7.20
CA LEU A 294 -22.66 9.18 6.43
C LEU A 294 -23.78 10.10 6.94
N ALA A 295 -23.99 10.19 8.26
CA ALA A 295 -24.99 11.10 8.85
C ALA A 295 -24.71 12.56 8.48
N ALA A 296 -23.46 13.02 8.63
CA ALA A 296 -23.07 14.38 8.25
C ALA A 296 -23.27 14.65 6.75
N THR A 297 -22.98 13.68 5.90
CA THR A 297 -23.16 13.82 4.45
C THR A 297 -24.64 13.83 4.05
N LEU A 298 -25.49 13.04 4.70
CA LEU A 298 -26.95 13.10 4.51
C LEU A 298 -27.55 14.43 4.98
N GLN A 299 -27.03 15.04 6.06
CA GLN A 299 -27.43 16.40 6.46
C GLN A 299 -27.12 17.42 5.35
N LYS A 300 -25.92 17.36 4.76
CA LYS A 300 -25.53 18.24 3.63
C LYS A 300 -26.44 18.06 2.40
N ARG A 301 -27.06 16.89 2.25
CA ARG A 301 -28.04 16.58 1.19
C ARG A 301 -29.48 17.00 1.54
N GLY A 302 -29.72 17.54 2.74
CA GLY A 302 -31.01 18.14 3.12
C GLY A 302 -31.85 17.29 4.07
N HIS A 303 -31.33 16.18 4.58
CA HIS A 303 -32.01 15.37 5.60
C HIS A 303 -31.79 15.93 7.01
N THR A 304 -32.74 15.68 7.93
CA THR A 304 -32.47 15.84 9.36
C THR A 304 -31.84 14.55 9.86
N ALA A 305 -30.51 14.45 9.85
CA ALA A 305 -29.82 13.22 10.25
C ALA A 305 -29.16 13.36 11.63
N LEU A 306 -29.36 12.34 12.48
CA LEU A 306 -28.65 12.13 13.73
C LEU A 306 -27.75 10.90 13.62
N PHE A 307 -26.68 10.85 14.40
CA PHE A 307 -25.77 9.73 14.51
C PHE A 307 -25.98 8.96 15.82
N GLN A 308 -25.94 7.64 15.72
CA GLN A 308 -25.94 6.74 16.87
C GLN A 308 -25.15 5.46 16.59
N THR A 309 -24.97 4.60 17.60
CA THR A 309 -24.42 3.26 17.44
C THR A 309 -25.09 2.22 18.34
N THR A 310 -24.99 0.95 17.97
CA THR A 310 -25.31 -0.16 18.88
C THR A 310 -24.19 -0.37 19.91
N THR A 311 -24.43 -1.16 20.95
CA THR A 311 -23.41 -1.49 21.95
C THR A 311 -23.54 -2.88 22.57
N ARG A 312 -22.42 -3.42 23.05
CA ARG A 312 -22.34 -4.65 23.86
C ARG A 312 -22.81 -4.48 25.31
N SER A 313 -22.76 -3.26 25.85
CA SER A 313 -22.96 -3.03 27.28
C SER A 313 -24.45 -2.94 27.68
N PRO A 314 -24.95 -3.85 28.54
CA PRO A 314 -26.34 -3.79 28.98
C PRO A 314 -26.56 -2.66 30.01
N ALA A 315 -27.17 -1.57 29.58
CA ALA A 315 -27.65 -0.50 30.44
C ALA A 315 -29.09 -0.76 30.94
N TYR A 316 -29.43 -0.17 32.09
CA TYR A 316 -30.77 -0.21 32.64
C TYR A 316 -31.65 0.83 31.95
N VAL A 317 -32.84 0.41 31.50
CA VAL A 317 -33.80 1.26 30.80
C VAL A 317 -34.99 1.56 31.69
N ALA A 318 -35.35 2.83 31.79
CA ALA A 318 -36.53 3.27 32.53
C ALA A 318 -37.10 4.54 31.92
N ASP A 319 -38.38 4.52 31.52
CA ASP A 319 -39.05 5.68 30.97
C ASP A 319 -39.48 6.67 32.07
N VAL A 320 -38.50 7.33 32.68
CA VAL A 320 -38.71 8.31 33.76
C VAL A 320 -38.14 9.67 33.32
N PRO A 321 -38.88 10.79 33.47
CA PRO A 321 -38.36 12.12 33.17
C PRO A 321 -37.02 12.40 33.84
N GLY A 322 -36.04 12.87 33.06
CA GLY A 322 -34.70 13.17 33.56
C GLY A 322 -33.71 11.99 33.55
N TYR A 323 -34.15 10.75 33.33
CA TYR A 323 -33.26 9.61 33.12
C TYR A 323 -32.79 9.55 31.65
N PRO A 324 -31.50 9.29 31.36
CA PRO A 324 -30.98 9.38 29.99
C PRO A 324 -31.36 8.20 29.08
N LEU A 325 -31.72 7.03 29.63
CA LEU A 325 -31.98 5.80 28.84
C LEU A 325 -33.44 5.35 29.02
N ARG A 326 -34.33 5.89 28.18
CA ARG A 326 -35.79 5.77 28.36
C ARG A 326 -36.42 4.68 27.50
N ARG A 327 -35.77 4.33 26.39
CA ARG A 327 -36.19 3.26 25.46
C ARG A 327 -34.99 2.36 25.17
N GLY A 328 -35.21 1.06 25.03
CA GLY A 328 -34.16 0.10 24.74
C GLY A 328 -34.62 -0.96 23.76
N PHE A 329 -33.68 -1.38 22.91
CA PHE A 329 -33.77 -2.51 22.02
C PHE A 329 -32.67 -3.50 22.40
N GLU A 330 -33.00 -4.78 22.31
CA GLU A 330 -32.13 -5.92 22.61
C GLU A 330 -32.30 -6.94 21.49
N PHE A 331 -31.19 -7.36 20.89
CA PHE A 331 -31.18 -8.33 19.80
C PHE A 331 -29.91 -9.18 19.87
N THR A 332 -29.95 -10.35 19.24
CA THR A 332 -28.80 -11.25 19.14
C THR A 332 -27.66 -10.58 18.37
N ALA A 333 -26.43 -10.77 18.83
CA ALA A 333 -25.27 -10.26 18.13
C ALA A 333 -25.12 -10.94 16.76
N PRO A 334 -24.89 -10.19 15.67
CA PRO A 334 -24.69 -10.79 14.34
C PRO A 334 -23.55 -11.80 14.27
N GLU A 335 -22.49 -11.61 15.06
CA GLU A 335 -21.26 -12.40 15.05
C GLU A 335 -21.21 -13.51 16.12
N ASP A 336 -22.15 -13.53 17.07
CA ASP A 336 -22.19 -14.52 18.16
C ASP A 336 -23.63 -14.72 18.65
N GLU A 337 -24.24 -15.84 18.27
CA GLU A 337 -25.63 -16.18 18.63
C GLU A 337 -25.88 -16.29 20.14
N SER A 338 -24.83 -16.43 20.96
CA SER A 338 -24.92 -16.50 22.42
C SER A 338 -24.87 -15.13 23.10
N ALA A 339 -24.49 -14.08 22.37
CA ALA A 339 -24.32 -12.73 22.90
C ALA A 339 -25.46 -11.80 22.45
N LEU A 340 -25.68 -10.76 23.24
CA LEU A 340 -26.70 -9.73 22.98
C LEU A 340 -26.04 -8.40 22.61
N ARG A 341 -26.78 -7.60 21.87
CA ARG A 341 -26.47 -6.21 21.52
C ARG A 341 -27.66 -5.34 21.84
N TYR A 342 -27.36 -4.08 22.13
CA TYR A 342 -28.32 -3.12 22.61
C TYR A 342 -28.28 -1.84 21.79
N LEU A 343 -29.43 -1.20 21.69
CA LEU A 343 -29.59 0.15 21.16
C LEU A 343 -30.55 0.91 22.08
N TYR A 344 -30.24 2.15 22.42
CA TYR A 344 -31.02 2.93 23.39
C TYR A 344 -31.59 4.18 22.75
N ASN A 345 -32.80 4.59 23.12
CA ASN A 345 -33.43 5.84 22.64
C ASN A 345 -33.53 6.02 21.10
N ALA A 346 -33.22 5.01 20.29
CA ALA A 346 -33.47 5.07 18.84
C ALA A 346 -34.96 5.36 18.60
N SER A 347 -35.28 6.13 17.55
CA SER A 347 -36.60 6.73 17.22
C SER A 347 -37.03 7.97 18.04
N ALA A 348 -36.08 8.75 18.55
CA ALA A 348 -36.32 10.12 19.03
C ALA A 348 -35.59 11.11 18.09
N PRO A 349 -36.29 12.03 17.38
CA PRO A 349 -37.74 12.33 17.42
C PRO A 349 -38.64 11.24 16.78
N ASP A 350 -39.93 11.28 17.11
CA ASP A 350 -40.96 10.38 16.56
C ASP A 350 -40.95 10.44 15.01
N ASP A 351 -41.19 9.30 14.36
CA ASP A 351 -41.24 9.10 12.89
C ASP A 351 -39.90 9.11 12.13
N ALA A 352 -38.74 9.09 12.81
CA ALA A 352 -37.45 8.98 12.12
C ALA A 352 -37.21 7.59 11.49
N THR A 353 -36.72 7.54 10.25
CA THR A 353 -36.22 6.32 9.61
C THR A 353 -34.88 5.94 10.23
N LEU A 354 -34.73 4.68 10.65
CA LEU A 354 -33.51 4.14 11.23
C LEU A 354 -32.63 3.56 10.13
N ILE A 355 -31.41 4.06 9.98
CA ILE A 355 -30.44 3.55 9.00
C ILE A 355 -29.41 2.73 9.75
N LEU A 356 -29.56 1.40 9.79
CA LEU A 356 -28.61 0.51 10.46
C LEU A 356 -27.48 0.16 9.49
N VAL A 357 -26.26 0.59 9.81
CA VAL A 357 -25.05 0.41 8.99
C VAL A 357 -24.14 -0.64 9.62
N ALA A 358 -23.80 -1.67 8.84
CA ALA A 358 -22.96 -2.77 9.27
C ALA A 358 -21.86 -3.11 8.26
N ASP A 359 -20.74 -3.64 8.76
CA ASP A 359 -19.66 -4.22 7.96
C ASP A 359 -19.99 -5.65 7.54
N ALA A 360 -19.36 -6.14 6.46
CA ALA A 360 -19.63 -7.46 5.89
C ALA A 360 -19.56 -8.64 6.91
N PRO A 361 -18.65 -8.66 7.92
CA PRO A 361 -18.66 -9.72 8.93
C PRO A 361 -19.94 -9.80 9.77
N ALA A 362 -20.67 -8.69 9.91
CA ALA A 362 -21.95 -8.66 10.61
C ALA A 362 -23.14 -8.97 9.69
N ASP A 363 -22.93 -9.21 8.40
CA ASP A 363 -23.99 -9.54 7.45
C ASP A 363 -24.51 -10.97 7.64
N THR A 364 -25.36 -11.15 8.66
CA THR A 364 -25.93 -12.44 9.04
C THR A 364 -27.45 -12.36 9.20
N ASP A 365 -28.11 -13.52 9.28
CA ASP A 365 -29.56 -13.60 9.56
C ASP A 365 -29.92 -12.94 10.91
N ALA A 366 -28.99 -12.91 11.86
CA ALA A 366 -29.17 -12.22 13.14
C ALA A 366 -29.18 -10.68 12.98
N LEU A 367 -28.41 -10.12 12.05
CA LEU A 367 -28.49 -8.69 11.71
C LEU A 367 -29.83 -8.34 11.05
N ALA A 368 -30.33 -9.19 10.15
CA ALA A 368 -31.67 -9.03 9.58
C ALA A 368 -32.75 -9.08 10.68
N SER A 369 -32.63 -10.01 11.63
CA SER A 369 -33.53 -10.11 12.78
C SER A 369 -33.44 -8.89 13.71
N ALA A 370 -32.27 -8.27 13.83
CA ALA A 370 -32.11 -7.00 14.55
C ALA A 370 -32.88 -5.87 13.85
N ALA A 371 -32.80 -5.78 12.52
CA ALA A 371 -33.58 -4.81 11.75
C ALA A 371 -35.09 -5.02 11.92
N ASP A 372 -35.57 -6.28 11.93
CA ASP A 372 -36.97 -6.60 12.21
C ASP A 372 -37.39 -6.19 13.63
N THR A 373 -36.49 -6.36 14.62
CA THR A 373 -36.73 -5.93 16.01
C THR A 373 -36.89 -4.41 16.11
N LEU A 374 -36.10 -3.66 15.35
CA LEU A 374 -36.25 -2.20 15.26
C LEU A 374 -37.56 -1.83 14.55
N ALA A 375 -37.87 -2.47 13.43
CA ALA A 375 -39.09 -2.20 12.66
C ALA A 375 -40.37 -2.53 13.44
N ALA A 376 -40.34 -3.52 14.34
CA ALA A 376 -41.45 -3.86 15.22
C ALA A 376 -41.90 -2.67 16.11
N SER A 377 -41.01 -1.70 16.36
CA SER A 377 -41.36 -0.47 17.10
C SER A 377 -42.15 0.56 16.29
N GLY A 378 -42.42 0.28 15.01
CA GLY A 378 -43.15 1.15 14.09
C GLY A 378 -42.27 2.06 13.23
N ALA A 379 -40.96 2.08 13.46
CA ALA A 379 -40.01 2.84 12.64
C ALA A 379 -39.67 2.10 11.34
N ASP A 380 -39.56 2.82 10.23
CA ASP A 380 -38.97 2.27 9.00
C ASP A 380 -37.46 2.10 9.19
N VAL A 381 -36.92 0.99 8.69
CA VAL A 381 -35.51 0.61 8.82
C VAL A 381 -34.89 0.43 7.45
N VAL A 382 -33.78 1.12 7.21
CA VAL A 382 -32.89 0.88 6.08
C VAL A 382 -31.66 0.14 6.60
N LEU A 383 -31.51 -1.13 6.23
CA LEU A 383 -30.33 -1.92 6.54
C LEU A 383 -29.28 -1.71 5.44
N VAL A 384 -28.19 -1.03 5.77
CA VAL A 384 -27.06 -0.78 4.87
C VAL A 384 -25.92 -1.71 5.23
N VAL A 385 -25.55 -2.60 4.31
CA VAL A 385 -24.36 -3.47 4.47
C VAL A 385 -23.26 -2.96 3.55
N LEU A 386 -22.11 -2.66 4.13
CA LEU A 386 -20.91 -2.32 3.37
C LEU A 386 -20.29 -3.59 2.79
N THR A 387 -20.39 -3.74 1.48
CA THR A 387 -19.81 -4.87 0.74
C THR A 387 -18.52 -4.42 0.07
N GLY A 388 -17.43 -5.18 0.24
CA GLY A 388 -16.20 -5.00 -0.53
C GLY A 388 -14.97 -4.64 0.29
N ALA A 389 -15.13 -4.03 1.48
CA ALA A 389 -14.01 -3.80 2.40
C ALA A 389 -13.31 -5.13 2.74
N ASP A 390 -12.03 -5.24 2.40
CA ASP A 390 -11.25 -6.46 2.57
C ASP A 390 -9.92 -6.12 3.27
N PRO A 391 -9.79 -6.42 4.57
CA PRO A 391 -8.59 -6.07 5.31
C PRO A 391 -7.35 -6.85 4.85
N ILE A 392 -7.52 -8.02 4.23
CA ILE A 392 -6.43 -8.78 3.62
C ILE A 392 -5.98 -8.09 2.34
N ALA A 393 -6.92 -7.67 1.48
CA ALA A 393 -6.57 -6.89 0.28
C ALA A 393 -5.90 -5.56 0.63
N LEU A 394 -6.39 -4.87 1.67
CA LEU A 394 -5.77 -3.66 2.21
C LEU A 394 -4.34 -3.94 2.69
N GLU A 395 -4.11 -5.00 3.47
CA GLU A 395 -2.77 -5.39 3.90
C GLU A 395 -1.85 -5.67 2.71
N LEU A 396 -2.30 -6.47 1.75
CA LEU A 396 -1.53 -6.79 0.55
C LEU A 396 -1.16 -5.54 -0.25
N SER A 397 -2.07 -4.56 -0.36
CA SER A 397 -1.81 -3.30 -1.05
C SER A 397 -0.75 -2.43 -0.38
N ARG A 398 -0.58 -2.56 0.94
CA ARG A 398 0.37 -1.76 1.74
C ARG A 398 1.75 -2.42 1.91
N ARG A 399 1.90 -3.70 1.56
CA ARG A 399 3.19 -4.43 1.70
C ARG A 399 4.26 -3.92 0.74
N ALA A 400 3.86 -3.57 -0.48
CA ALA A 400 4.78 -3.15 -1.52
C ALA A 400 5.22 -1.69 -1.32
N ARG A 401 6.37 -1.50 -0.66
CA ARG A 401 6.97 -0.16 -0.48
C ARG A 401 8.06 0.08 -1.53
N PRO A 402 7.96 1.18 -2.32
CA PRO A 402 9.01 1.54 -3.26
C PRO A 402 10.33 1.87 -2.55
N LEU A 403 11.46 1.53 -3.17
CA LEU A 403 12.79 1.81 -2.65
C LEU A 403 13.48 2.93 -3.44
N ARG A 404 14.46 3.60 -2.83
CA ARG A 404 15.27 4.66 -3.44
C ARG A 404 16.72 4.62 -2.96
N GLY A 405 17.63 5.22 -3.72
CA GLY A 405 19.01 5.42 -3.27
C GLY A 405 19.10 6.47 -2.14
N PRO A 406 20.13 6.42 -1.28
CA PRO A 406 21.23 5.45 -1.26
C PRO A 406 20.89 4.16 -0.49
N GLU A 407 19.68 4.04 0.07
CA GLU A 407 19.25 2.85 0.82
C GLU A 407 19.18 1.62 -0.08
N PHE A 408 18.69 1.79 -1.31
CA PHE A 408 18.67 0.75 -2.32
C PHE A 408 19.11 1.27 -3.70
N GLY A 409 20.24 0.74 -4.18
CA GLY A 409 20.85 1.12 -5.44
C GLY A 409 21.66 2.42 -5.37
N SER A 410 22.53 2.64 -6.35
CA SER A 410 23.48 3.76 -6.38
C SER A 410 23.06 4.95 -7.25
N TYR A 411 21.92 4.86 -7.92
CA TYR A 411 21.30 6.01 -8.60
C TYR A 411 20.69 6.99 -7.59
N ALA A 412 20.56 8.26 -7.98
CA ALA A 412 19.98 9.27 -7.10
C ALA A 412 18.47 9.04 -6.89
N ALA A 413 17.96 9.39 -5.71
CA ALA A 413 16.58 9.12 -5.28
C ALA A 413 15.53 9.78 -6.18
N GLU A 414 15.89 10.92 -6.78
CA GLU A 414 15.09 11.71 -7.71
C GLU A 414 15.14 11.19 -9.15
N GLU A 415 16.09 10.30 -9.50
CA GLU A 415 16.24 9.78 -10.85
C GLU A 415 15.47 8.48 -11.09
N VAL A 416 15.29 7.66 -10.06
CA VAL A 416 14.55 6.40 -10.16
C VAL A 416 13.98 5.97 -8.81
N THR A 417 12.73 5.50 -8.84
CA THR A 417 12.11 4.74 -7.75
C THR A 417 12.05 3.26 -8.10
N TRP A 418 12.50 2.38 -7.23
CA TRP A 418 12.49 0.93 -7.47
C TRP A 418 11.19 0.32 -6.96
N LEU A 419 10.40 -0.29 -7.85
CA LEU A 419 9.27 -1.13 -7.47
C LEU A 419 9.77 -2.57 -7.34
N LEU A 420 10.66 -2.77 -6.36
CA LEU A 420 11.34 -4.02 -6.07
C LEU A 420 11.40 -4.22 -4.55
N LYS A 421 11.40 -5.48 -4.11
CA LYS A 421 11.66 -5.85 -2.72
C LYS A 421 13.17 -5.98 -2.47
N ASP A 422 13.66 -5.41 -1.37
CA ASP A 422 15.06 -5.54 -0.99
C ASP A 422 15.35 -6.94 -0.43
N LEU A 423 16.22 -7.68 -1.12
CA LEU A 423 16.72 -8.99 -0.71
C LEU A 423 18.23 -8.97 -0.40
N SER A 424 18.80 -7.81 -0.09
CA SER A 424 20.24 -7.64 0.11
C SER A 424 20.81 -8.45 1.27
N SER A 425 20.00 -8.68 2.30
CA SER A 425 20.35 -9.50 3.46
C SER A 425 20.27 -11.02 3.20
N VAL A 426 19.73 -11.44 2.06
CA VAL A 426 19.55 -12.85 1.72
C VAL A 426 20.75 -13.37 0.91
N SER A 427 21.18 -14.59 1.23
CA SER A 427 22.18 -15.32 0.44
C SER A 427 21.51 -15.97 -0.76
N LEU A 428 21.51 -15.28 -1.90
CA LEU A 428 20.84 -15.71 -3.14
C LEU A 428 21.81 -16.25 -4.18
N GLU A 429 23.08 -15.91 -4.04
CA GLU A 429 24.14 -16.29 -4.96
C GLU A 429 24.47 -17.78 -4.85
N ALA A 430 24.40 -18.49 -5.97
CA ALA A 430 24.76 -19.90 -6.06
C ALA A 430 25.75 -20.16 -7.20
N GLU A 431 26.59 -21.19 -7.03
CA GLU A 431 27.57 -21.61 -8.01
C GLU A 431 26.91 -21.99 -9.35
N VAL A 432 27.57 -21.62 -10.46
CA VAL A 432 26.99 -21.69 -11.81
C VAL A 432 26.56 -23.11 -12.18
N ASP A 433 27.36 -24.11 -11.84
CA ASP A 433 27.12 -25.51 -12.17
C ASP A 433 25.91 -26.10 -11.44
N GLU A 434 25.66 -25.67 -10.20
CA GLU A 434 24.53 -26.12 -9.40
C GLU A 434 23.23 -25.48 -9.89
N ARG A 435 23.24 -24.18 -10.17
CA ARG A 435 22.11 -23.45 -10.76
C ARG A 435 21.72 -24.02 -12.12
N GLU A 436 22.69 -24.23 -13.01
CA GLU A 436 22.42 -24.72 -14.35
C GLU A 436 21.84 -26.15 -14.32
N LYS A 437 22.31 -27.02 -13.43
CA LYS A 437 21.73 -28.36 -13.22
C LYS A 437 20.28 -28.30 -12.74
N ALA A 438 19.97 -27.45 -11.75
CA ALA A 438 18.61 -27.33 -11.21
C ALA A 438 17.62 -26.73 -12.24
N ILE A 439 18.06 -25.74 -13.02
CA ILE A 439 17.25 -25.15 -14.10
C ILE A 439 17.02 -26.18 -15.21
N GLN A 440 18.05 -26.91 -15.63
CA GLN A 440 17.92 -27.94 -16.67
C GLN A 440 17.08 -29.14 -16.22
N ALA A 441 17.09 -29.47 -14.93
CA ALA A 441 16.23 -30.50 -14.33
C ALA A 441 14.77 -30.04 -14.17
N GLY A 442 14.47 -28.76 -14.38
CA GLY A 442 13.13 -28.18 -14.18
C GLY A 442 12.72 -28.05 -12.72
N THR A 443 13.65 -28.23 -11.77
CA THR A 443 13.38 -28.16 -10.33
C THR A 443 13.49 -26.75 -9.76
N ALA A 444 14.00 -25.79 -10.53
CA ALA A 444 14.12 -24.37 -10.16
C ALA A 444 14.03 -23.46 -11.39
N HIS A 445 13.46 -22.27 -11.24
CA HIS A 445 13.48 -21.25 -12.28
C HIS A 445 14.72 -20.34 -12.19
N TYR A 446 15.20 -19.80 -13.32
CA TYR A 446 16.42 -18.97 -13.32
C TYR A 446 16.31 -17.69 -12.48
N ALA A 447 15.09 -17.24 -12.23
CA ALA A 447 14.78 -16.06 -11.44
C ALA A 447 14.68 -16.35 -9.93
N GLU A 448 14.77 -17.61 -9.48
CA GLU A 448 14.67 -17.94 -8.05
C GLU A 448 15.98 -17.73 -7.28
N SER A 449 17.11 -17.56 -7.99
CA SER A 449 18.46 -17.40 -7.44
C SER A 449 19.34 -16.52 -8.33
N LEU A 450 20.45 -16.01 -7.77
CA LEU A 450 21.38 -15.12 -8.47
C LEU A 450 22.68 -15.86 -8.83
N PRO A 451 23.30 -15.55 -9.99
CA PRO A 451 24.69 -15.91 -10.22
C PRO A 451 25.62 -15.06 -9.33
N VAL A 452 26.78 -15.59 -8.96
CA VAL A 452 27.84 -14.80 -8.33
C VAL A 452 28.23 -13.65 -9.25
N GLU A 453 28.32 -12.43 -8.68
CA GLU A 453 28.60 -11.23 -9.44
C GLU A 453 30.08 -11.19 -9.84
N TYR A 454 30.34 -11.31 -11.15
CA TYR A 454 31.70 -11.24 -11.68
C TYR A 454 32.30 -9.85 -11.52
N GLN A 455 33.42 -9.75 -10.80
CA GLN A 455 34.23 -8.53 -10.74
C GLN A 455 35.23 -8.49 -11.91
N PRO A 456 35.12 -7.48 -12.79
CA PRO A 456 35.97 -7.37 -13.96
C PRO A 456 37.40 -6.97 -13.60
N ASP A 457 38.36 -7.57 -14.30
CA ASP A 457 39.77 -7.21 -14.21
C ASP A 457 40.06 -5.83 -14.84
N LEU A 458 41.31 -5.38 -14.69
CA LEU A 458 41.72 -4.05 -15.14
C LEU A 458 41.59 -3.88 -16.66
N ALA A 459 41.94 -4.91 -17.44
CA ALA A 459 41.83 -4.89 -18.90
C ALA A 459 40.37 -4.72 -19.36
N TYR A 460 39.43 -5.31 -18.62
CA TYR A 460 38.02 -5.18 -18.93
C TYR A 460 37.42 -3.82 -18.54
N ARG A 461 37.94 -3.19 -17.48
CA ARG A 461 37.58 -1.81 -17.13
C ARG A 461 38.08 -0.82 -18.19
N GLU A 462 39.28 -1.04 -18.72
CA GLU A 462 39.82 -0.26 -19.85
C GLU A 462 38.97 -0.42 -21.12
N LEU A 463 38.49 -1.64 -21.40
CA LEU A 463 37.55 -1.88 -22.50
C LEU A 463 36.25 -1.10 -22.31
N PHE A 464 35.68 -1.13 -21.10
CA PHE A 464 34.48 -0.35 -20.79
C PHE A 464 34.69 1.15 -21.03
N GLU A 465 35.79 1.73 -20.52
CA GLU A 465 36.07 3.16 -20.68
C GLU A 465 36.26 3.53 -22.15
N LYS A 466 37.00 2.71 -22.92
CA LYS A 466 37.18 2.91 -24.36
C LYS A 466 35.83 2.91 -25.08
N VAL A 467 35.02 1.87 -24.86
CA VAL A 467 33.69 1.72 -25.49
C VAL A 467 32.77 2.87 -25.10
N LEU A 468 32.78 3.29 -23.84
CA LEU A 468 31.98 4.41 -23.36
C LEU A 468 32.35 5.70 -24.10
N GLN A 469 33.63 6.06 -24.17
CA GLN A 469 34.07 7.28 -24.84
C GLN A 469 33.78 7.27 -26.35
N GLU A 470 33.98 6.12 -27.01
CA GLU A 470 33.74 5.96 -28.46
C GLU A 470 32.24 5.94 -28.82
N SER A 471 31.37 5.45 -27.92
CA SER A 471 29.94 5.31 -28.18
C SER A 471 29.05 6.38 -27.54
N ALA A 472 29.57 7.24 -26.66
CA ALA A 472 28.78 8.21 -25.89
C ALA A 472 27.87 9.10 -26.75
N SER A 473 28.39 9.70 -27.82
CA SER A 473 27.58 10.53 -28.72
C SER A 473 26.50 9.72 -29.44
N ARG A 474 26.82 8.50 -29.89
CA ARG A 474 25.84 7.61 -30.53
C ARG A 474 24.73 7.17 -29.56
N LEU A 475 25.09 6.92 -28.30
CA LEU A 475 24.12 6.62 -27.24
C LEU A 475 23.24 7.84 -26.95
N ALA A 476 23.82 9.03 -26.88
CA ALA A 476 23.09 10.28 -26.68
C ALA A 476 22.08 10.51 -27.82
N VAL A 477 22.46 10.27 -29.08
CA VAL A 477 21.52 10.33 -30.22
C VAL A 477 20.38 9.34 -30.02
N ALA A 478 20.67 8.07 -29.74
CA ALA A 478 19.61 7.06 -29.56
C ALA A 478 18.67 7.39 -28.37
N VAL A 479 19.20 7.93 -27.26
CA VAL A 479 18.41 8.41 -26.11
C VAL A 479 17.51 9.57 -26.53
N GLY A 480 18.07 10.59 -27.18
CA GLY A 480 17.29 11.73 -27.65
C GLY A 480 16.19 11.29 -28.60
N THR A 481 16.52 10.46 -29.60
CA THR A 481 15.55 9.95 -30.56
C THR A 481 14.40 9.21 -29.90
N VAL A 482 14.67 8.23 -29.02
CA VAL A 482 13.57 7.48 -28.37
C VAL A 482 12.74 8.39 -27.46
N THR A 483 13.36 9.37 -26.78
CA THR A 483 12.66 10.31 -25.91
C THR A 483 11.74 11.22 -26.70
N GLU A 484 12.23 11.85 -27.77
CA GLU A 484 11.44 12.75 -28.61
C GLU A 484 10.31 12.01 -29.35
N VAL A 485 10.55 10.77 -29.80
CA VAL A 485 9.50 9.93 -30.40
C VAL A 485 8.39 9.64 -29.38
N VAL A 486 8.75 9.30 -28.15
CA VAL A 486 7.77 9.09 -27.06
C VAL A 486 6.98 10.37 -26.78
N LEU A 487 7.66 11.51 -26.60
CA LEU A 487 7.01 12.79 -26.31
C LEU A 487 6.09 13.25 -27.44
N ALA A 488 6.49 13.03 -28.70
CA ALA A 488 5.68 13.38 -29.87
C ALA A 488 4.37 12.57 -29.96
N GLU A 489 4.36 11.34 -29.46
CA GLU A 489 3.20 10.44 -29.56
C GLU A 489 2.32 10.43 -28.30
N ARG A 490 2.94 10.56 -27.12
CA ARG A 490 2.28 10.41 -25.82
C ARG A 490 2.03 11.76 -25.12
N GLY A 491 2.69 12.83 -25.57
CA GLY A 491 2.67 14.12 -24.89
C GLY A 491 3.67 14.20 -23.74
N HIS A 492 3.51 15.20 -22.88
CA HIS A 492 4.46 15.52 -21.81
C HIS A 492 4.05 14.96 -20.44
N ASP A 493 2.78 14.54 -20.29
CA ASP A 493 2.26 13.93 -19.08
C ASP A 493 2.42 12.42 -19.17
N ILE A 494 3.67 11.96 -19.01
CA ILE A 494 4.06 10.56 -19.11
C ILE A 494 4.79 10.10 -17.86
N VAL A 495 4.81 8.78 -17.66
CA VAL A 495 5.54 8.11 -16.58
C VAL A 495 6.43 7.03 -17.19
N LEU A 496 7.73 7.01 -16.84
CA LEU A 496 8.63 5.97 -17.32
C LEU A 496 8.60 4.76 -16.36
N ALA A 497 8.36 3.57 -16.90
CA ALA A 497 8.49 2.30 -16.20
C ALA A 497 9.60 1.46 -16.85
N SER A 498 10.84 1.63 -16.41
CA SER A 498 11.98 0.93 -16.97
C SER A 498 12.09 -0.51 -16.46
N LEU A 499 12.44 -1.44 -17.35
CA LEU A 499 12.73 -2.80 -16.97
C LEU A 499 14.08 -2.86 -16.24
N ALA A 500 14.07 -3.44 -15.04
CA ALA A 500 15.20 -3.40 -14.13
C ALA A 500 16.52 -3.87 -14.76
N ARG A 501 17.60 -3.17 -14.41
CA ARG A 501 18.96 -3.25 -14.98
C ARG A 501 19.13 -2.59 -16.34
N ALA A 502 18.66 -3.22 -17.42
CA ALA A 502 19.01 -2.77 -18.76
C ALA A 502 18.24 -1.50 -19.16
N GLY A 503 16.95 -1.43 -18.81
CA GLY A 503 16.12 -0.27 -19.05
C GLY A 503 16.39 0.88 -18.08
N THR A 504 16.76 0.60 -16.83
CA THR A 504 16.93 1.63 -15.79
C THR A 504 17.85 2.80 -16.16
N PRO A 505 19.10 2.59 -16.62
CA PRO A 505 19.96 3.71 -17.05
C PRO A 505 19.38 4.45 -18.26
N VAL A 506 18.63 3.75 -19.13
CA VAL A 506 17.97 4.39 -20.28
C VAL A 506 16.82 5.27 -19.83
N GLY A 507 15.97 4.81 -18.92
CA GLY A 507 14.90 5.64 -18.33
C GLY A 507 15.45 6.89 -17.63
N ILE A 508 16.58 6.77 -16.92
CA ILE A 508 17.28 7.93 -16.33
C ILE A 508 17.78 8.89 -17.43
N LEU A 509 18.42 8.37 -18.47
CA LEU A 509 18.91 9.20 -19.58
C LEU A 509 17.78 9.88 -20.36
N MET A 510 16.66 9.21 -20.59
CA MET A 510 15.45 9.80 -21.19
C MET A 510 14.91 10.94 -20.32
N ARG A 511 14.82 10.73 -19.00
CA ARG A 511 14.42 11.78 -18.05
C ARG A 511 15.38 12.98 -18.10
N ARG A 512 16.70 12.73 -18.09
CA ARG A 512 17.71 13.79 -18.21
C ARG A 512 17.60 14.55 -19.53
N TRP A 513 17.35 13.85 -20.64
CA TRP A 513 17.14 14.47 -21.95
C TRP A 513 15.89 15.34 -21.96
N ALA A 514 14.75 14.82 -21.51
CA ALA A 514 13.50 15.57 -21.43
C ALA A 514 13.63 16.84 -20.57
N PHE A 515 14.37 16.76 -19.47
CA PHE A 515 14.68 17.93 -18.66
C PHE A 515 15.60 18.93 -19.39
N ALA A 516 16.69 18.45 -20.00
CA ALA A 516 17.66 19.30 -20.71
C ALA A 516 17.10 19.93 -22.00
N ALA A 517 16.18 19.26 -22.69
CA ALA A 517 15.58 19.71 -23.93
C ALA A 517 14.30 20.55 -23.69
N HIS A 518 13.48 20.17 -22.73
CA HIS A 518 12.12 20.71 -22.56
C HIS A 518 11.81 21.24 -21.15
N GLY A 519 12.71 21.06 -20.18
CA GLY A 519 12.46 21.43 -18.78
C GLY A 519 11.41 20.56 -18.09
N ILE A 520 11.14 19.37 -18.63
CA ILE A 520 10.10 18.45 -18.12
C ILE A 520 10.74 17.47 -17.13
N GLU A 521 10.18 17.39 -15.93
CA GLU A 521 10.49 16.33 -14.99
C GLU A 521 9.51 15.18 -15.16
N ILE A 522 10.03 13.99 -15.46
CA ILE A 522 9.24 12.80 -15.70
C ILE A 522 9.39 11.86 -14.50
N PRO A 523 8.28 11.39 -13.87
CA PRO A 523 8.33 10.32 -12.88
C PRO A 523 8.93 9.04 -13.51
N HIS A 524 9.85 8.40 -12.79
CA HIS A 524 10.54 7.22 -13.30
C HIS A 524 10.61 6.10 -12.26
N TYR A 525 10.12 4.93 -12.66
CA TYR A 525 10.11 3.70 -11.88
C TYR A 525 10.93 2.62 -12.57
N ALA A 526 11.60 1.78 -11.78
CA ALA A 526 12.21 0.55 -12.26
C ALA A 526 11.38 -0.66 -11.79
N VAL A 527 10.97 -1.51 -12.72
CA VAL A 527 10.05 -2.64 -12.51
C VAL A 527 10.68 -3.97 -12.93
N SER A 528 10.22 -5.05 -12.32
CA SER A 528 10.67 -6.40 -12.67
C SER A 528 9.84 -7.02 -13.78
N ILE A 529 10.50 -7.66 -14.73
CA ILE A 529 9.88 -8.60 -15.66
C ILE A 529 10.70 -9.88 -15.71
N VAL A 530 10.02 -11.02 -15.68
CA VAL A 530 10.65 -12.34 -15.73
C VAL A 530 10.05 -13.10 -16.90
N ARG A 531 10.91 -13.58 -17.81
CA ARG A 531 10.46 -14.37 -18.96
C ARG A 531 9.74 -15.62 -18.47
N ASP A 532 8.67 -16.00 -19.16
CA ASP A 532 7.82 -17.14 -18.87
C ASP A 532 7.00 -16.97 -17.55
N ARG A 533 7.03 -15.77 -16.93
CA ARG A 533 6.37 -15.44 -15.65
C ARG A 533 5.68 -14.07 -15.64
N GLY A 534 5.85 -13.25 -16.66
CA GLY A 534 5.26 -11.94 -16.78
C GLY A 534 6.04 -10.80 -16.09
N ILE A 535 5.50 -9.60 -16.26
CA ILE A 535 5.86 -8.41 -15.49
C ILE A 535 5.25 -8.49 -14.09
N ASP A 536 5.90 -7.85 -13.12
CA ASP A 536 5.42 -7.79 -11.75
C ASP A 536 4.04 -7.11 -11.66
N SER A 537 3.02 -7.92 -11.37
CA SER A 537 1.63 -7.46 -11.25
C SER A 537 1.40 -6.50 -10.08
N VAL A 538 2.21 -6.58 -9.01
CA VAL A 538 2.12 -5.66 -7.87
C VAL A 538 2.70 -4.30 -8.27
N ALA A 539 3.79 -4.28 -9.04
CA ALA A 539 4.33 -3.05 -9.63
C ALA A 539 3.35 -2.41 -10.63
N LEU A 540 2.66 -3.19 -11.47
CA LEU A 540 1.61 -2.68 -12.34
C LEU A 540 0.45 -2.06 -11.56
N ARG A 541 -0.03 -2.72 -10.50
CA ARG A 541 -1.08 -2.18 -9.64
C ARG A 541 -0.63 -0.87 -9.00
N TYR A 542 0.58 -0.83 -8.45
CA TYR A 542 1.15 0.39 -7.89
C TYR A 542 1.15 1.54 -8.92
N LEU A 543 1.58 1.28 -10.15
CA LEU A 543 1.58 2.29 -11.21
C LEU A 543 0.16 2.78 -11.55
N ALA A 544 -0.83 1.87 -11.64
CA ALA A 544 -2.22 2.22 -11.93
C ALA A 544 -2.90 2.98 -10.78
N ASP A 545 -2.53 2.70 -9.53
CA ASP A 545 -3.09 3.36 -8.35
C ASP A 545 -2.51 4.78 -8.16
N HIS A 546 -1.32 5.06 -8.70
CA HIS A 546 -0.61 6.34 -8.51
C HIS A 546 -0.59 7.22 -9.77
N HIS A 547 -0.84 6.65 -10.95
CA HIS A 547 -0.76 7.34 -12.25
C HIS A 547 -1.86 6.87 -13.20
N ASP A 548 -2.19 7.67 -14.22
CA ASP A 548 -3.01 7.17 -15.33
C ASP A 548 -2.24 6.06 -16.06
N SER A 549 -2.73 4.82 -15.99
CA SER A 549 -2.10 3.66 -16.63
C SER A 549 -1.77 3.86 -18.12
N ARG A 550 -2.54 4.70 -18.83
CA ARG A 550 -2.33 4.99 -20.27
C ARG A 550 -1.13 5.92 -20.53
N SER A 551 -0.67 6.64 -19.50
CA SER A 551 0.49 7.54 -19.57
C SER A 551 1.82 6.81 -19.33
N VAL A 552 1.77 5.54 -18.89
CA VAL A 552 2.95 4.76 -18.56
C VAL A 552 3.63 4.26 -19.83
N VAL A 553 4.93 4.56 -19.96
CA VAL A 553 5.81 4.13 -21.04
C VAL A 553 6.81 3.12 -20.50
N PHE A 554 6.73 1.88 -20.97
CA PHE A 554 7.69 0.85 -20.60
C PHE A 554 9.00 1.04 -21.37
N VAL A 555 10.14 0.98 -20.66
CA VAL A 555 11.46 1.27 -21.23
C VAL A 555 12.44 0.10 -21.05
N ASP A 556 13.14 -0.29 -22.11
CA ASP A 556 14.27 -1.22 -22.03
C ASP A 556 15.52 -0.72 -22.76
N GLY A 557 16.68 -1.26 -22.42
CA GLY A 557 17.96 -0.88 -23.01
C GLY A 557 18.25 -1.56 -24.34
N TRP A 558 17.72 -2.75 -24.58
CA TRP A 558 17.98 -3.48 -25.82
C TRP A 558 16.97 -4.61 -26.01
N THR A 559 16.41 -4.74 -27.21
CA THR A 559 15.60 -5.90 -27.56
C THR A 559 16.24 -6.70 -28.69
N GLY A 560 16.50 -7.97 -28.42
CA GLY A 560 17.03 -8.92 -29.40
C GLY A 560 15.90 -9.52 -30.22
N LYS A 561 15.65 -10.82 -30.01
CA LYS A 561 14.55 -11.54 -30.67
C LYS A 561 13.14 -11.21 -30.13
N GLY A 562 12.99 -10.11 -29.38
CA GLY A 562 11.72 -9.61 -28.86
C GLY A 562 11.03 -10.46 -27.80
N ALA A 563 11.78 -11.28 -27.04
CA ALA A 563 11.19 -12.13 -26.00
C ALA A 563 10.48 -11.31 -24.90
N ILE A 564 11.11 -10.23 -24.43
CA ILE A 564 10.58 -9.36 -23.38
C ILE A 564 9.37 -8.55 -23.88
N ALA A 565 9.40 -8.05 -25.11
CA ALA A 565 8.26 -7.34 -25.70
C ALA A 565 7.02 -8.24 -25.76
N ARG A 566 7.15 -9.52 -26.16
CA ARG A 566 6.03 -10.48 -26.16
C ARG A 566 5.53 -10.78 -24.75
N GLU A 567 6.44 -10.95 -23.80
CA GLU A 567 6.11 -11.20 -22.39
C GLU A 567 5.30 -10.03 -21.80
N LEU A 568 5.76 -8.80 -22.06
CA LEU A 568 5.08 -7.58 -21.63
C LEU A 568 3.66 -7.51 -22.23
N THR A 569 3.53 -7.62 -23.55
CA THR A 569 2.23 -7.63 -24.24
C THR A 569 1.29 -8.68 -23.68
N ALA A 570 1.76 -9.91 -23.43
CA ALA A 570 0.94 -10.98 -22.87
C ALA A 570 0.46 -10.63 -21.45
N ALA A 571 1.39 -10.19 -20.59
CA ALA A 571 1.07 -9.89 -19.20
C ALA A 571 0.13 -8.68 -19.05
N LEU A 572 0.29 -7.62 -19.86
CA LEU A 572 -0.58 -6.45 -19.82
C LEU A 572 -2.01 -6.76 -20.29
N ARG A 573 -2.18 -7.65 -21.28
CA ARG A 573 -3.52 -8.08 -21.74
C ARG A 573 -4.31 -8.85 -20.69
N GLU A 574 -3.60 -9.56 -19.79
CA GLU A 574 -4.20 -10.35 -18.72
C GLU A 574 -4.41 -9.55 -17.44
N PHE A 575 -3.84 -8.33 -17.34
CA PHE A 575 -3.93 -7.51 -16.13
C PHE A 575 -5.29 -6.79 -16.04
N PRO A 576 -6.11 -7.04 -14.99
CA PRO A 576 -7.44 -6.46 -14.88
C PRO A 576 -7.40 -5.02 -14.33
N GLY A 577 -8.32 -4.18 -14.81
CA GLY A 577 -8.62 -2.88 -14.20
C GLY A 577 -7.72 -1.71 -14.59
N ALA A 578 -6.79 -1.89 -15.54
CA ALA A 578 -5.94 -0.82 -16.07
C ALA A 578 -5.73 -0.99 -17.58
N GLU A 579 -5.51 0.13 -18.29
CA GLU A 579 -5.35 0.18 -19.75
C GLU A 579 -3.93 0.61 -20.13
N PHE A 580 -2.94 -0.21 -19.79
CA PHE A 580 -1.55 0.04 -20.18
C PHE A 580 -1.34 -0.09 -21.70
N ASP A 581 -0.53 0.79 -22.28
CA ASP A 581 -0.02 0.63 -23.64
C ASP A 581 1.14 -0.39 -23.64
N ASP A 582 1.06 -1.41 -24.50
CA ASP A 582 2.02 -2.50 -24.54
C ASP A 582 3.24 -2.24 -25.44
N ASP A 583 3.34 -1.05 -26.05
CA ASP A 583 4.49 -0.65 -26.83
C ASP A 583 5.72 -0.38 -25.94
N LEU A 584 6.69 -1.30 -26.01
CA LEU A 584 7.97 -1.17 -25.32
C LEU A 584 8.88 -0.17 -26.06
N ALA A 585 9.20 0.94 -25.41
CA ALA A 585 10.22 1.87 -25.88
C ALA A 585 11.61 1.30 -25.60
N VAL A 586 12.46 1.20 -26.63
CA VAL A 586 13.79 0.59 -26.48
C VAL A 586 14.90 1.48 -27.01
N LEU A 587 16.03 1.55 -26.31
CA LEU A 587 17.17 2.32 -26.81
C LEU A 587 17.67 1.77 -28.15
N ALA A 588 17.84 0.44 -28.25
CA ALA A 588 18.30 -0.23 -29.46
C ALA A 588 17.45 -1.47 -29.77
N ASP A 589 17.02 -1.58 -31.03
CA ASP A 589 16.26 -2.73 -31.54
C ASP A 589 16.79 -3.22 -32.89
N PRO A 590 17.89 -3.98 -32.87
CA PRO A 590 18.40 -4.64 -34.07
C PRO A 590 17.50 -5.79 -34.56
N GLY A 591 16.63 -6.32 -33.70
CA GLY A 591 15.73 -7.43 -34.03
C GLY A 591 14.45 -7.04 -34.79
N ASN A 592 14.15 -5.74 -34.88
CA ASN A 592 12.91 -5.20 -35.43
C ASN A 592 11.65 -5.72 -34.71
N CYS A 593 11.68 -5.65 -33.37
CA CYS A 593 10.66 -6.20 -32.48
C CYS A 593 9.79 -5.15 -31.76
N ALA A 594 10.17 -3.88 -31.78
CA ALA A 594 9.53 -2.75 -31.14
C ALA A 594 9.24 -1.64 -32.16
N ARG A 595 8.14 -0.93 -31.94
CA ARG A 595 7.70 0.20 -32.78
C ARG A 595 8.41 1.50 -32.35
N THR A 596 8.62 1.68 -31.05
CA THR A 596 9.30 2.85 -30.48
C THR A 596 10.75 2.50 -30.13
N TYR A 597 11.70 3.08 -30.85
CA TYR A 597 13.12 2.77 -30.68
C TYR A 597 14.02 3.98 -30.92
N GLY A 598 15.21 3.98 -30.29
CA GLY A 598 16.24 4.98 -30.52
C GLY A 598 17.09 4.69 -31.76
N THR A 599 17.45 3.41 -31.98
CA THR A 599 18.20 2.98 -33.16
C THR A 599 17.94 1.51 -33.53
N ARG A 600 18.14 1.17 -34.81
CA ARG A 600 18.17 -0.21 -35.34
C ARG A 600 19.56 -0.81 -35.38
N ASP A 601 20.58 -0.04 -35.02
CA ASP A 601 21.96 -0.49 -35.08
C ASP A 601 22.29 -1.51 -33.99
N ASP A 602 23.13 -2.48 -34.33
CA ASP A 602 23.67 -3.46 -33.39
C ASP A 602 25.14 -3.13 -33.10
N PHE A 603 25.37 -2.42 -31.99
CA PHE A 603 26.68 -2.04 -31.49
C PHE A 603 26.82 -2.34 -29.99
N LEU A 604 28.06 -2.33 -29.48
CA LEU A 604 28.31 -2.57 -28.06
C LEU A 604 27.90 -1.34 -27.23
N ILE A 605 26.77 -1.43 -26.55
CA ILE A 605 26.35 -0.46 -25.53
C ILE A 605 27.22 -0.67 -24.29
N ALA A 606 27.86 0.37 -23.76
CA ALA A 606 28.80 0.27 -22.65
C ALA A 606 28.20 -0.42 -21.39
N SER A 607 26.91 -0.21 -21.11
CA SER A 607 26.18 -0.88 -20.02
C SER A 607 26.13 -2.41 -20.16
N ALA A 608 26.36 -2.95 -21.36
CA ALA A 608 26.40 -4.39 -21.58
C ALA A 608 27.70 -5.04 -21.09
N CYS A 609 28.77 -4.25 -20.93
CA CYS A 609 30.08 -4.74 -20.54
C CYS A 609 30.06 -5.23 -19.09
N LEU A 610 29.61 -4.38 -18.16
CA LEU A 610 29.69 -4.66 -16.73
C LEU A 610 28.34 -5.21 -16.23
N ASN A 611 28.30 -5.66 -14.97
CA ASN A 611 27.08 -6.18 -14.37
C ASN A 611 26.39 -5.12 -13.50
N SER A 612 26.13 -5.40 -12.22
CA SER A 612 25.52 -4.44 -11.30
C SER A 612 26.33 -3.14 -11.19
N THR A 613 27.66 -3.18 -11.35
CA THR A 613 28.57 -2.02 -11.29
C THR A 613 28.37 -0.97 -12.39
N VAL A 614 27.50 -1.21 -13.37
CA VAL A 614 27.06 -0.17 -14.34
C VAL A 614 25.53 -0.08 -14.39
N SER A 615 24.85 -0.68 -13.43
CA SER A 615 23.39 -0.80 -13.37
C SER A 615 22.87 -0.51 -11.97
N GLY A 616 23.43 0.51 -11.33
CA GLY A 616 22.98 1.00 -10.03
C GLY A 616 23.34 0.09 -8.86
N LEU A 617 24.31 -0.82 -9.02
CA LEU A 617 24.64 -1.88 -8.06
C LEU A 617 23.48 -2.84 -7.74
N VAL A 618 22.46 -2.88 -8.59
CA VAL A 618 21.31 -3.77 -8.41
C VAL A 618 21.49 -5.07 -9.21
N SER A 619 21.14 -6.18 -8.58
CA SER A 619 21.14 -7.52 -9.20
C SER A 619 20.12 -7.64 -10.32
N ARG A 620 20.04 -8.84 -10.94
CA ARG A 620 18.82 -9.19 -11.69
C ARG A 620 17.66 -9.31 -10.72
N THR A 621 16.45 -9.17 -11.23
CA THR A 621 15.27 -9.38 -10.40
C THR A 621 15.07 -10.86 -10.09
N VAL A 622 14.48 -11.09 -8.93
CA VAL A 622 14.30 -12.40 -8.31
C VAL A 622 12.80 -12.61 -8.11
N LEU A 623 12.32 -13.77 -8.51
CA LEU A 623 10.97 -14.26 -8.23
C LEU A 623 11.11 -15.62 -7.55
N ASN A 624 10.91 -15.64 -6.23
CA ASN A 624 11.08 -16.81 -5.38
C ASN A 624 9.97 -16.84 -4.33
N ASP A 625 9.08 -17.82 -4.43
CA ASP A 625 7.86 -17.94 -3.60
C ASP A 625 8.16 -18.14 -2.09
N SER A 626 9.40 -18.52 -1.72
CA SER A 626 9.80 -18.62 -0.31
C SER A 626 10.22 -17.29 0.31
N LEU A 627 10.57 -16.30 -0.53
CA LEU A 627 11.08 -14.99 -0.12
C LEU A 627 10.10 -13.85 -0.44
N ILE A 628 9.21 -14.06 -1.41
CA ILE A 628 8.30 -13.07 -1.96
C ILE A 628 6.89 -13.58 -1.73
N ARG A 629 6.13 -12.85 -0.91
CA ARG A 629 4.76 -13.20 -0.55
C ARG A 629 3.79 -12.53 -1.53
N PRO A 630 2.53 -12.98 -1.62
CA PRO A 630 1.50 -12.19 -2.26
C PRO A 630 1.50 -10.76 -1.71
N GLY A 631 1.36 -9.78 -2.60
CA GLY A 631 1.41 -8.34 -2.28
C GLY A 631 2.82 -7.75 -2.18
N ASP A 632 3.89 -8.56 -2.27
CA ASP A 632 5.26 -8.04 -2.38
C ASP A 632 5.61 -7.77 -3.85
N PHE A 633 6.44 -6.75 -4.09
CA PHE A 633 7.16 -6.64 -5.36
C PHE A 633 8.10 -7.84 -5.56
N HIS A 634 8.42 -8.15 -6.82
CA HIS A 634 9.56 -8.97 -7.17
C HIS A 634 10.84 -8.42 -6.51
N GLY A 635 11.76 -9.31 -6.12
CA GLY A 635 12.92 -8.93 -5.33
C GLY A 635 14.13 -8.53 -6.17
N ALA A 636 15.08 -7.84 -5.56
CA ALA A 636 16.45 -7.68 -6.06
C ALA A 636 17.41 -7.41 -4.90
N LYS A 637 18.71 -7.60 -5.15
CA LYS A 637 19.78 -7.37 -4.19
C LYS A 637 20.58 -6.13 -4.59
N TYR A 638 20.88 -5.29 -3.61
CA TYR A 638 21.78 -4.15 -3.72
C TYR A 638 23.18 -4.55 -3.23
N TYR A 639 24.16 -4.48 -4.12
CA TYR A 639 25.55 -4.84 -3.85
C TYR A 639 26.36 -3.67 -3.29
N ALA A 640 26.03 -3.22 -2.08
CA ALA A 640 26.71 -2.10 -1.43
C ALA A 640 28.25 -2.30 -1.34
N ASP A 641 28.71 -3.53 -1.16
CA ASP A 641 30.14 -3.88 -1.07
C ASP A 641 30.91 -3.61 -2.39
N LEU A 642 30.21 -3.50 -3.52
CA LEU A 642 30.80 -3.22 -4.84
C LEU A 642 30.86 -1.71 -5.15
N ALA A 643 30.50 -0.84 -4.21
CA ALA A 643 30.53 0.61 -4.39
C ALA A 643 31.86 1.19 -4.90
N PRO A 644 33.05 0.69 -4.51
CA PRO A 644 34.32 1.18 -5.06
C PRO A 644 34.48 0.98 -6.57
N ASP A 645 33.74 0.05 -7.15
CA ASP A 645 33.81 -0.32 -8.57
C ASP A 645 32.60 0.20 -9.37
N ASP A 646 31.73 0.99 -8.74
CA ASP A 646 30.52 1.51 -9.37
C ASP A 646 30.82 2.64 -10.36
N VAL A 647 30.45 2.39 -11.62
CA VAL A 647 30.54 3.34 -12.73
C VAL A 647 29.17 3.70 -13.30
N SER A 648 28.08 3.38 -12.59
CA SER A 648 26.71 3.62 -13.04
C SER A 648 26.45 5.11 -13.31
N ARG A 649 26.84 5.99 -12.37
CA ARG A 649 26.74 7.45 -12.57
C ARG A 649 27.72 7.97 -13.63
N HIS A 650 28.92 7.42 -13.70
CA HIS A 650 29.92 7.78 -14.71
C HIS A 650 29.41 7.53 -16.14
N LEU A 651 28.73 6.40 -16.38
CA LEU A 651 28.04 6.12 -17.64
C LEU A 651 27.00 7.21 -17.95
N LEU A 652 26.11 7.50 -17.00
CA LEU A 652 25.02 8.47 -17.18
C LEU A 652 25.54 9.87 -17.47
N ASP A 653 26.54 10.32 -16.70
CA ASP A 653 27.13 11.66 -16.81
C ASP A 653 27.90 11.80 -18.13
N THR A 654 28.64 10.77 -18.54
CA THR A 654 29.39 10.79 -19.81
C THR A 654 28.48 10.89 -21.02
N VAL A 655 27.34 10.16 -21.02
CA VAL A 655 26.36 10.23 -22.12
C VAL A 655 25.59 11.56 -22.08
N ALA A 656 25.11 11.98 -20.91
CA ALA A 656 24.36 13.24 -20.76
C ALA A 656 25.20 14.46 -21.14
N ALA A 657 26.52 14.43 -20.91
CA ALA A 657 27.44 15.48 -21.33
C ALA A 657 27.50 15.69 -22.86
N ARG A 658 26.99 14.75 -23.67
CA ARG A 658 26.93 14.88 -25.14
C ARG A 658 25.59 15.40 -25.65
N PHE A 659 24.59 15.62 -24.78
CA PHE A 659 23.24 15.98 -25.23
C PHE A 659 23.19 17.24 -26.08
N ASP A 660 23.91 18.30 -25.68
CA ASP A 660 23.92 19.54 -26.44
C ASP A 660 24.66 19.40 -27.79
N ASP A 661 25.66 18.53 -27.87
CA ASP A 661 26.44 18.30 -29.08
C ASP A 661 25.64 17.55 -30.17
N VAL A 662 24.63 16.76 -29.77
CA VAL A 662 23.93 15.83 -30.68
C VAL A 662 22.51 16.27 -31.05
N ARG A 663 22.06 17.46 -30.63
CA ARG A 663 20.66 17.93 -30.87
C ARG A 663 20.25 17.88 -32.34
N ASP A 664 21.08 18.39 -33.24
CA ASP A 664 20.80 18.37 -34.68
C ASP A 664 20.71 16.94 -35.25
N GLU A 665 21.55 16.03 -34.75
CA GLU A 665 21.54 14.61 -35.15
C GLU A 665 20.28 13.90 -34.62
N VAL A 666 19.84 14.24 -33.41
CA VAL A 666 18.59 13.74 -32.83
C VAL A 666 17.40 14.22 -33.66
N ASP A 667 17.31 15.51 -34.01
CA ASP A 667 16.21 16.03 -34.83
C ASP A 667 16.12 15.31 -36.18
N ALA A 668 17.26 15.09 -36.84
CA ALA A 668 17.32 14.33 -38.09
C ALA A 668 16.91 12.86 -37.90
N SER A 669 17.35 12.23 -36.81
CA SER A 669 17.01 10.85 -36.46
C SER A 669 15.52 10.68 -36.16
N VAL A 670 14.93 11.59 -35.38
CA VAL A 670 13.50 11.63 -35.06
C VAL A 670 12.66 11.78 -36.32
N ALA A 671 13.03 12.71 -37.21
CA ALA A 671 12.35 12.89 -38.49
C ALA A 671 12.40 11.62 -39.35
N ALA A 672 13.54 10.92 -39.37
CA ALA A 672 13.70 9.67 -40.10
C ALA A 672 12.87 8.52 -39.49
N VAL A 673 12.82 8.42 -38.16
CA VAL A 673 12.06 7.39 -37.44
C VAL A 673 10.55 7.62 -37.57
N LEU A 674 10.06 8.84 -37.33
CA LEU A 674 8.63 9.15 -37.46
C LEU A 674 8.13 9.07 -38.91
N GLY A 675 9.02 9.30 -39.89
CA GLY A 675 8.71 9.17 -41.31
C GLY A 675 8.77 7.75 -41.89
N SER A 676 9.24 6.75 -41.13
CA SER A 676 9.38 5.36 -41.60
C SER A 676 8.20 4.47 -41.23
N ASP A 677 8.11 3.29 -41.88
CA ASP A 677 7.24 2.22 -41.40
C ASP A 677 7.91 1.52 -40.22
N ARG A 678 7.31 1.68 -39.03
CA ARG A 678 7.81 1.15 -37.76
C ARG A 678 7.10 -0.13 -37.32
N ALA A 679 6.30 -0.76 -38.17
CA ALA A 679 5.66 -2.02 -37.84
C ALA A 679 6.72 -3.10 -37.50
N PRO A 680 6.63 -3.77 -36.32
CA PRO A 680 7.57 -4.82 -35.96
C PRO A 680 7.55 -5.97 -36.98
N THR A 681 8.71 -6.21 -37.62
CA THR A 681 8.85 -7.28 -38.63
C THR A 681 9.33 -8.59 -38.05
N TRP A 682 9.88 -8.58 -36.83
CA TRP A 682 10.44 -9.74 -36.14
C TRP A 682 11.56 -10.45 -36.94
N SER A 683 12.26 -9.71 -37.81
CA SER A 683 13.35 -10.24 -38.65
C SER A 683 14.47 -10.88 -37.82
N GLY A 684 14.72 -10.36 -36.61
CA GLY A 684 15.66 -10.93 -35.67
C GLY A 684 15.31 -12.36 -35.23
N TRP A 685 14.02 -12.68 -35.07
CA TRP A 685 13.58 -14.04 -34.75
C TRP A 685 13.81 -14.99 -35.93
N ALA A 686 13.45 -14.57 -37.14
CA ALA A 686 13.66 -15.36 -38.34
C ALA A 686 15.15 -15.67 -38.59
N SER A 687 16.04 -14.71 -38.35
CA SER A 687 17.48 -14.90 -38.47
C SER A 687 18.04 -15.89 -37.44
N VAL A 688 17.55 -15.82 -36.19
CA VAL A 688 17.91 -16.78 -35.13
C VAL A 688 17.46 -18.20 -35.48
N GLU A 689 16.26 -18.37 -36.05
CA GLU A 689 15.76 -19.68 -36.48
C GLU A 689 16.57 -20.24 -37.65
N LYS A 690 16.89 -19.42 -38.65
CA LYS A 690 17.76 -19.83 -39.76
C LYS A 690 19.11 -20.35 -39.26
N VAL A 691 19.76 -19.60 -38.35
CA VAL A 691 21.03 -20.01 -37.75
C VAL A 691 20.88 -21.28 -36.91
N ARG A 692 19.78 -21.42 -36.17
CA ARG A 692 19.50 -22.64 -35.40
C ARG A 692 19.48 -23.87 -36.32
N GLU A 693 18.75 -23.79 -37.43
CA GLU A 693 18.60 -24.88 -38.39
C GLU A 693 19.92 -25.20 -39.12
N GLU A 694 20.60 -24.17 -39.62
CA GLU A 694 21.85 -24.32 -40.40
C GLU A 694 22.99 -24.94 -39.59
N TYR A 695 23.08 -24.57 -38.31
CA TYR A 695 24.13 -25.04 -37.40
C TYR A 695 23.69 -26.22 -36.51
N GLY A 696 22.52 -26.81 -36.76
CA GLY A 696 22.04 -28.00 -36.03
C GLY A 696 21.83 -27.79 -34.54
N ILE A 697 21.43 -26.60 -34.13
CA ILE A 697 21.28 -26.22 -32.72
C ILE A 697 19.91 -26.68 -32.21
N SER A 698 19.86 -27.35 -31.06
CA SER A 698 18.62 -27.94 -30.55
C SER A 698 17.53 -26.92 -30.19
N HIS A 699 17.91 -25.72 -29.76
CA HIS A 699 16.97 -24.67 -29.32
C HIS A 699 17.49 -23.26 -29.62
N VAL A 700 16.57 -22.35 -29.99
CA VAL A 700 16.86 -20.92 -30.22
C VAL A 700 17.44 -20.15 -29.02
N ASN A 701 17.57 -20.79 -27.86
CA ASN A 701 18.14 -20.17 -26.65
C ASN A 701 19.66 -20.27 -26.63
N PHE A 702 20.24 -21.16 -27.44
CA PHE A 702 21.67 -21.34 -27.61
C PHE A 702 22.26 -20.46 -28.73
N VAL A 703 21.41 -19.75 -29.47
CA VAL A 703 21.80 -18.67 -30.38
C VAL A 703 21.65 -17.36 -29.62
N LYS A 704 22.75 -16.63 -29.43
CA LYS A 704 22.79 -15.36 -28.71
C LYS A 704 23.07 -14.21 -29.67
N PRO A 705 22.02 -13.56 -30.19
CA PRO A 705 22.18 -12.53 -31.20
C PRO A 705 22.57 -11.19 -30.59
N GLY A 706 23.38 -10.42 -31.31
CA GLY A 706 23.79 -9.08 -30.91
C GLY A 706 25.23 -9.00 -30.42
N VAL A 707 25.84 -7.82 -30.56
CA VAL A 707 27.22 -7.56 -30.12
C VAL A 707 27.36 -7.77 -28.61
N GLY A 708 26.48 -7.16 -27.81
CA GLY A 708 26.53 -7.28 -26.35
C GLY A 708 26.33 -8.71 -25.84
N GLU A 709 25.38 -9.46 -26.41
CA GLU A 709 25.13 -10.85 -26.02
C GLU A 709 26.28 -11.78 -26.45
N THR A 710 26.87 -11.55 -27.63
CA THR A 710 28.05 -12.29 -28.08
C THR A 710 29.25 -12.03 -27.17
N THR A 711 29.49 -10.78 -26.76
CA THR A 711 30.50 -10.44 -25.76
C THR A 711 30.25 -11.19 -24.45
N ARG A 712 29.02 -11.22 -23.93
CA ARG A 712 28.68 -11.97 -22.71
C ARG A 712 28.90 -13.47 -22.86
N VAL A 713 28.60 -14.04 -24.02
CA VAL A 713 28.87 -15.45 -24.32
C VAL A 713 30.38 -15.73 -24.27
N LEU A 714 31.18 -14.88 -24.93
CA LEU A 714 32.63 -14.99 -24.96
C LEU A 714 33.28 -14.76 -23.60
N LEU A 715 32.61 -14.12 -22.65
CA LEU A 715 33.18 -13.88 -21.32
C LEU A 715 32.68 -14.88 -20.27
N ARG A 716 31.43 -15.36 -20.39
CA ARG A 716 30.71 -15.98 -19.26
C ARG A 716 30.05 -17.31 -19.60
N ARG A 717 30.23 -17.81 -20.83
CA ARG A 717 29.65 -19.08 -21.29
C ARG A 717 30.73 -19.94 -21.97
N VAL A 718 30.31 -21.09 -22.48
CA VAL A 718 31.13 -22.00 -23.29
C VAL A 718 30.70 -21.88 -24.77
N PRO A 719 31.17 -20.84 -25.49
CA PRO A 719 30.96 -20.73 -26.92
C PRO A 719 31.70 -21.84 -27.67
N TRP A 720 31.12 -22.28 -28.78
CA TRP A 720 31.85 -23.11 -29.74
C TRP A 720 32.07 -22.44 -31.07
N ARG A 721 31.36 -21.33 -31.34
CA ARG A 721 31.46 -20.58 -32.59
C ARG A 721 30.85 -19.19 -32.44
N VAL A 722 31.37 -18.24 -33.18
CA VAL A 722 30.83 -16.89 -33.32
C VAL A 722 30.55 -16.65 -34.80
N LEU A 723 29.40 -16.06 -35.11
CA LEU A 723 29.03 -15.65 -36.45
C LEU A 723 29.12 -14.13 -36.53
N VAL A 724 29.76 -13.59 -37.56
CA VAL A 724 29.83 -12.15 -37.83
C VAL A 724 29.25 -11.85 -39.20
N ARG A 725 28.53 -10.73 -39.32
CA ARG A 725 27.97 -10.28 -40.61
C ARG A 725 29.07 -9.88 -41.58
N ASP A 726 30.09 -9.22 -41.07
CA ASP A 726 31.23 -8.70 -41.82
C ASP A 726 32.52 -9.08 -41.08
N ALA A 727 33.50 -9.57 -41.84
CA ALA A 727 34.79 -10.00 -41.29
C ALA A 727 35.54 -8.86 -40.57
N ASP A 728 35.41 -7.63 -41.04
CA ASP A 728 36.27 -6.50 -40.69
C ASP A 728 35.50 -5.31 -40.09
N ALA A 729 34.19 -5.44 -39.83
CA ALA A 729 33.41 -4.38 -39.20
C ALA A 729 34.05 -3.92 -37.87
N PRO A 730 34.09 -2.60 -37.60
CA PRO A 730 34.61 -2.05 -36.35
C PRO A 730 33.93 -2.64 -35.10
N GLU A 731 32.62 -2.86 -35.16
CA GLU A 731 31.80 -3.42 -34.08
C GLU A 731 32.21 -4.84 -33.67
N HIS A 732 32.99 -5.53 -34.50
CA HIS A 732 33.46 -6.89 -34.24
C HIS A 732 34.90 -6.93 -33.70
N GLU A 733 35.60 -5.80 -33.55
CA GLU A 733 37.01 -5.79 -33.13
C GLU A 733 37.22 -6.51 -31.79
N HIS A 734 36.46 -6.14 -30.76
CA HIS A 734 36.54 -6.79 -29.44
C HIS A 734 36.03 -8.23 -29.50
N ILE A 735 35.04 -8.54 -30.34
CA ILE A 735 34.54 -9.90 -30.54
C ILE A 735 35.64 -10.81 -31.09
N ARG A 736 36.35 -10.36 -32.14
CA ARG A 736 37.47 -11.10 -32.75
C ARG A 736 38.60 -11.29 -31.74
N MET A 737 38.94 -10.25 -30.97
CA MET A 737 39.95 -10.33 -29.92
C MET A 737 39.60 -11.38 -28.86
N LEU A 738 38.37 -11.35 -28.33
CA LEU A 738 37.90 -12.29 -27.31
C LEU A 738 37.77 -13.72 -27.85
N ALA A 739 37.30 -13.88 -29.09
CA ALA A 739 37.19 -15.18 -29.74
C ALA A 739 38.58 -15.81 -29.97
N ALA A 740 39.56 -15.03 -30.45
CA ALA A 740 40.93 -15.46 -30.62
C ALA A 740 41.57 -15.88 -29.28
N ALA A 741 41.38 -15.09 -28.22
CA ALA A 741 41.89 -15.40 -26.89
C ALA A 741 41.33 -16.73 -26.33
N ARG A 742 40.10 -17.10 -26.70
CA ARG A 742 39.44 -18.34 -26.25
C ARG A 742 39.52 -19.49 -27.26
N GLY A 743 40.19 -19.31 -28.39
CA GLY A 743 40.26 -20.31 -29.46
C GLY A 743 38.89 -20.64 -30.10
N VAL A 744 37.97 -19.68 -30.10
CA VAL A 744 36.62 -19.85 -30.66
C VAL A 744 36.64 -19.44 -32.14
N PRO A 745 36.22 -20.29 -33.08
CA PRO A 745 36.17 -19.94 -34.50
C PRO A 745 35.13 -18.84 -34.77
N VAL A 746 35.47 -17.96 -35.71
CA VAL A 746 34.62 -16.85 -36.19
C VAL A 746 34.28 -17.09 -37.66
N ASP A 747 33.01 -17.30 -37.97
CA ASP A 747 32.51 -17.50 -39.33
C ASP A 747 31.81 -16.24 -39.85
N VAL A 748 31.99 -15.93 -41.13
CA VAL A 748 31.32 -14.78 -41.78
C VAL A 748 30.01 -15.23 -42.40
N VAL A 749 28.90 -14.64 -41.97
CA VAL A 749 27.54 -14.91 -42.44
C VAL A 749 26.87 -13.58 -42.84
N PRO A 750 26.94 -13.17 -44.12
CA PRO A 750 26.52 -11.83 -44.55
C PRO A 750 25.04 -11.51 -44.33
N ASP A 751 24.16 -12.52 -44.29
CA ASP A 751 22.70 -12.34 -44.19
C ASP A 751 22.18 -12.30 -42.74
N LEU A 752 23.04 -12.07 -41.73
CA LEU A 752 22.59 -12.00 -40.34
C LEU A 752 21.76 -10.73 -40.07
N ALA A 753 20.62 -10.86 -39.41
CA ALA A 753 19.83 -9.70 -38.94
C ALA A 753 20.56 -8.88 -37.86
N TYR A 754 21.59 -9.44 -37.24
CA TYR A 754 22.45 -8.81 -36.23
C TYR A 754 23.88 -8.66 -36.76
N SER A 755 24.67 -7.78 -36.15
CA SER A 755 26.10 -7.62 -36.49
C SER A 755 26.85 -8.92 -36.20
N CYS A 756 26.60 -9.54 -35.05
CA CYS A 756 27.14 -10.87 -34.74
C CYS A 756 26.20 -11.75 -33.89
N MET A 757 26.50 -13.04 -33.81
CA MET A 757 25.82 -14.00 -32.93
C MET A 757 26.82 -14.95 -32.28
N GLY A 758 26.68 -15.17 -30.97
CA GLY A 758 27.41 -16.21 -30.24
C GLY A 758 26.63 -17.53 -30.20
N LEU A 759 27.28 -18.63 -30.55
CA LEU A 759 26.69 -19.98 -30.49
C LEU A 759 27.23 -20.75 -29.29
N ILE A 760 26.34 -21.26 -28.45
CA ILE A 760 26.67 -21.97 -27.20
C ILE A 760 26.46 -23.47 -27.39
N LYS A 761 27.36 -24.31 -26.85
CA LYS A 761 27.19 -25.77 -26.84
C LYS A 761 26.18 -26.18 -25.78
N ASN A 762 25.37 -27.20 -26.08
CA ASN A 762 24.60 -27.90 -25.06
C ASN A 762 25.53 -28.88 -24.33
N VAL A 763 25.81 -28.64 -23.04
CA VAL A 763 26.79 -29.43 -22.27
C VAL A 763 26.19 -30.74 -21.73
N SER A 764 24.90 -31.02 -22.01
CA SER A 764 24.20 -32.22 -21.52
C SER A 764 24.25 -33.45 -22.46
N SER A 765 24.88 -33.35 -23.63
CA SER A 765 25.16 -34.52 -24.47
C SER A 765 26.68 -34.78 -24.49
N GLY A 766 27.11 -35.76 -23.70
CA GLY A 766 28.50 -36.22 -23.65
C GLY A 766 28.93 -36.89 -24.95
N GLU A 767 29.24 -36.09 -25.97
CA GLU A 767 30.13 -36.50 -27.05
C GLU A 767 31.53 -36.02 -26.71
N ALA A 768 32.33 -36.97 -26.21
CA ALA A 768 33.77 -36.82 -26.09
C ALA A 768 34.39 -36.58 -27.48
N SER A 769 35.40 -35.72 -27.48
CA SER A 769 36.33 -35.42 -28.59
C SER A 769 36.75 -36.63 -29.41
#